data_AF-A0A936MKZ1-F1
#
_entry.id   AF-A0A936MKZ1-F1
#
_cell.length_a   1.000
_cell.length_b   1.000
_cell.length_c   1.000
_cell.angle_alpha   90.00
_cell.angle_beta   90.00
_cell.angle_gamma   90.00
#
_symmetry.space_group_name_H-M   'P 1'
#
loop_
_entity.id
_entity.type
_entity.pdbx_description
1 polymer ?
#
loop_
_entity_poly.entity_id
_entity_poly.type
_entity_poly.pdbx_seq_one_letter_code
_entity_poly.pdbx_strand_id
1 'polypeptide(L)'
;MTISSETTTMIRRQKRVAVLSLLPLLMTVGCSDETSSPTLPVALDPLRIAIFMPADRDPTVEGLPNFEWARENINAAGGVAGREIAFDYVDPDIMNVDGFLARAEALANDEEHVAVIGPPGSSGLSLVANYFLEANKPIVSTTSTSDDLLRAYGGRGPIWRTRESDIAQTELLVRFAQQNQAKRVTLLTSLDISGYTFFSWFGFFAQELGFPEDAVNIVTIDSMGPCENKVMEAMATMPEMLFVAPGSPPEMQCIVKSLPPQGMPRPRIVFADTGLDPYDMEEASLGAQGIEGFVGAGTEAFEAAYGERFPQSRLAPHGPSEYDAVLLLAYALELSGGVGWKPLISGMKKIADGTETNSNGWDAAGIKNNLAELRAGKRPKIQGATGVLEFEPGLYMDLASSTYAHFTIGPSGLEVDKRFSTDDPTFLTSSGAFVKPGLGPPNVDQSMWTPAKAKSDTWAVIAALSSGWSNYRHQSDALQQYRLLRENGIDDDHIVLILADDIATNPSNDKTGQVRNEPAGGDVYGGAVIDYGITITSADLQNILTGVVTSTTPKVISPTDSSNVYVYLAGHGGAEGMPLDAQTAEEGLSSQGDIFSPTRLRESFCSMQSNGQYRRALVVIESCFSGVFGDASADGIEYGCGMNAGEVPLEGVTLITAANAKEVSYAGAYDDEVPAWVNDGFSRQFVTNVSISLDRSLADVYADAYQSTAGSHPSIFNINNAGRLSLVPIGEMLTP
;
A
#
# COMPACT_ATOMS: atom_id res chain seq x y z
N MET A 1 -10.41 -16.20 53.98
CA MET A 1 -9.80 -15.97 55.32
C MET A 1 -8.28 -15.96 55.16
N THR A 2 -7.66 -14.81 55.42
CA THR A 2 -6.30 -14.58 56.00
C THR A 2 -5.11 -15.38 55.44
N ILE A 3 -4.21 -14.84 54.60
CA ILE A 3 -3.09 -13.86 54.81
C ILE A 3 -1.71 -14.54 55.09
N SER A 4 -0.68 -14.06 54.36
CA SER A 4 0.79 -14.04 54.63
C SER A 4 1.60 -15.33 54.40
N SER A 5 2.88 -15.32 53.96
CA SER A 5 3.82 -14.29 53.47
C SER A 5 5.12 -14.97 53.00
N GLU A 6 5.78 -14.39 51.99
CA GLU A 6 7.23 -14.30 51.68
C GLU A 6 8.23 -15.33 52.28
N THR A 7 9.15 -15.90 51.48
CA THR A 7 10.47 -15.33 51.09
C THR A 7 11.31 -16.38 50.34
N THR A 8 11.85 -16.05 49.17
CA THR A 8 12.79 -16.89 48.39
C THR A 8 14.17 -16.23 48.38
N THR A 9 15.22 -16.93 48.84
CA THR A 9 16.59 -16.42 48.87
C THR A 9 17.44 -17.00 47.74
N MET A 10 18.11 -16.11 47.00
CA MET A 10 19.07 -16.38 45.92
C MET A 10 20.36 -17.07 46.41
N ILE A 11 20.92 -17.95 45.59
CA ILE A 11 22.29 -18.46 45.72
C ILE A 11 23.18 -17.79 44.66
N ARG A 12 24.14 -16.97 45.12
CA ARG A 12 25.19 -16.32 44.31
C ARG A 12 26.52 -17.04 44.58
N ARG A 13 27.15 -17.61 43.56
CA ARG A 13 28.47 -18.28 43.65
C ARG A 13 29.61 -17.25 43.75
N GLN A 14 30.38 -17.33 44.84
CA GLN A 14 31.68 -16.66 45.01
C GLN A 14 32.80 -17.46 44.30
N LYS A 15 33.70 -16.78 43.59
CA LYS A 15 35.03 -17.29 43.21
C LYS A 15 36.11 -16.53 43.99
N ARG A 16 37.05 -17.30 44.54
CA ARG A 16 38.08 -16.92 45.49
C ARG A 16 39.23 -16.14 44.85
N VAL A 17 39.74 -15.17 45.59
CA VAL A 17 41.01 -14.45 45.40
C VAL A 17 42.16 -15.33 45.91
N ALA A 18 43.26 -15.42 45.16
CA ALA A 18 44.54 -15.93 45.63
C ALA A 18 45.63 -14.88 45.39
N VAL A 19 46.25 -14.45 46.49
CA VAL A 19 47.39 -13.53 46.56
C VAL A 19 48.67 -14.35 46.45
N LEU A 20 49.63 -13.95 45.61
CA LEU A 20 51.01 -14.41 45.71
C LEU A 20 51.99 -13.25 45.49
N SER A 21 53.06 -13.32 46.28
CA SER A 21 53.99 -12.29 46.73
C SER A 21 55.13 -11.92 45.77
N LEU A 22 55.57 -10.67 45.84
CA LEU A 22 56.77 -10.10 45.20
C LEU A 22 58.08 -10.53 45.88
N LEU A 23 59.15 -10.71 45.07
CA LEU A 23 60.52 -10.35 45.42
C LEU A 23 61.28 -9.86 44.16
N PRO A 24 62.23 -8.90 44.28
CA PRO A 24 62.76 -8.13 43.16
C PRO A 24 64.07 -8.71 42.60
N LEU A 25 64.24 -8.65 41.27
CA LEU A 25 65.51 -8.94 40.61
C LEU A 25 66.05 -7.65 39.99
N LEU A 26 67.19 -7.17 40.50
CA LEU A 26 68.00 -6.13 39.87
C LEU A 26 68.47 -6.60 38.49
N MET A 27 68.20 -5.83 37.44
CA MET A 27 68.99 -5.85 36.21
C MET A 27 69.53 -4.47 35.89
N THR A 28 70.81 -4.48 35.56
CA THR A 28 71.67 -3.34 35.24
C THR A 28 71.30 -2.69 33.91
N VAL A 29 71.48 -1.37 33.89
CA VAL A 29 71.36 -0.47 32.74
C VAL A 29 72.23 -0.93 31.56
N GLY A 30 71.60 -1.10 30.40
CA GLY A 30 72.24 -1.12 29.09
C GLY A 30 71.51 -0.14 28.19
N CYS A 31 72.14 0.99 27.86
CA CYS A 31 71.67 1.88 26.81
C CYS A 31 71.88 1.21 25.45
N SER A 32 70.80 1.02 24.70
CA SER A 32 70.85 0.92 23.25
C SER A 32 69.69 1.73 22.69
N ASP A 33 70.03 2.84 22.04
CA ASP A 33 69.13 3.62 21.20
C ASP A 33 68.63 2.72 20.07
N GLU A 34 67.39 2.23 20.16
CA GLU A 34 66.62 1.81 19.00
C GLU A 34 65.44 2.76 18.84
N THR A 35 65.57 3.60 17.82
CA THR A 35 64.50 4.40 17.25
C THR A 35 63.35 3.49 16.84
N SER A 36 62.29 3.45 17.64
CA SER A 36 61.02 2.86 17.22
C SER A 36 60.46 3.68 16.06
N SER A 37 60.55 3.15 14.84
CA SER A 37 59.76 3.64 13.72
C SER A 37 58.29 3.61 14.10
N PRO A 38 57.49 4.66 13.82
CA PRO A 38 56.06 4.58 14.02
C PRO A 38 55.53 3.48 13.11
N THR A 39 54.95 2.43 13.69
CA THR A 39 54.12 1.48 12.94
C THR A 39 53.05 2.28 12.22
N LEU A 40 53.09 2.27 10.88
CA LEU A 40 52.02 2.81 10.04
C LEU A 40 50.69 2.24 10.57
N PRO A 41 49.64 3.06 10.73
CA PRO A 41 48.33 2.53 11.09
C PRO A 41 47.94 1.48 10.05
N VAL A 42 47.59 0.27 10.51
CA VAL A 42 47.03 -0.76 9.64
C VAL A 42 45.76 -0.14 9.05
N ALA A 43 45.74 0.04 7.72
CA ALA A 43 44.54 0.49 7.04
C ALA A 43 43.43 -0.52 7.35
N LEU A 44 42.33 -0.04 7.94
CA LEU A 44 41.16 -0.86 8.18
C LEU A 44 40.57 -1.28 6.84
N ASP A 45 40.09 -2.52 6.75
CA ASP A 45 39.44 -3.01 5.53
C ASP A 45 38.26 -2.10 5.14
N PRO A 46 37.97 -1.89 3.85
CA PRO A 46 36.80 -1.11 3.44
C PRO A 46 35.49 -1.63 4.01
N LEU A 47 34.51 -0.74 4.21
CA LEU A 47 33.13 -1.10 4.47
C LEU A 47 32.47 -1.50 3.14
N ARG A 48 32.00 -2.75 3.04
CA ARG A 48 31.47 -3.30 1.80
C ARG A 48 29.96 -3.18 1.77
N ILE A 49 29.41 -2.67 0.68
CA ILE A 49 27.96 -2.60 0.41
C ILE A 49 27.69 -3.41 -0.85
N ALA A 50 26.73 -4.33 -0.79
CA ALA A 50 26.33 -5.09 -1.97
C ALA A 50 25.41 -4.23 -2.84
N ILE A 51 25.70 -4.16 -4.14
CA ILE A 51 24.84 -3.53 -5.14
C ILE A 51 24.12 -4.68 -5.86
N PHE A 52 22.89 -4.95 -5.45
CA PHE A 52 22.05 -6.04 -5.94
C PHE A 52 21.16 -5.59 -7.09
N MET A 53 21.80 -5.07 -8.14
CA MET A 53 21.16 -4.49 -9.32
C MET A 53 21.80 -5.09 -10.58
N PRO A 54 21.06 -5.22 -11.70
CA PRO A 54 21.68 -5.62 -12.96
C PRO A 54 22.75 -4.61 -13.34
N ALA A 55 23.87 -5.07 -13.90
CA ALA A 55 24.85 -4.18 -14.50
C ALA A 55 24.20 -3.39 -15.65
N ASP A 56 24.57 -2.11 -15.80
CA ASP A 56 23.95 -1.22 -16.78
C ASP A 56 23.97 -1.81 -18.19
N ARG A 57 22.89 -1.59 -18.95
CA ARG A 57 22.79 -2.07 -20.34
C ARG A 57 23.56 -1.20 -21.33
N ASP A 58 24.13 -0.07 -20.90
CA ASP A 58 24.95 0.80 -21.74
C ASP A 58 26.41 0.28 -21.80
N PRO A 59 26.84 -0.31 -22.94
CA PRO A 59 28.20 -0.83 -23.07
C PRO A 59 29.27 0.28 -23.15
N THR A 60 28.89 1.56 -23.13
CA THR A 60 29.80 2.71 -23.22
C THR A 60 30.25 3.27 -21.87
N VAL A 61 29.66 2.81 -20.76
CA VAL A 61 30.01 3.21 -19.39
C VAL A 61 30.45 1.97 -18.60
N GLU A 62 31.64 2.02 -18.02
CA GLU A 62 32.14 0.96 -17.14
C GLU A 62 31.56 1.19 -15.72
N GLY A 63 30.64 0.32 -15.28
CA GLY A 63 30.00 0.37 -13.96
C GLY A 63 28.71 1.22 -13.92
N LEU A 64 28.11 1.32 -12.73
CA LEU A 64 26.92 2.15 -12.47
C LEU A 64 27.36 3.56 -12.00
N PRO A 65 27.31 4.60 -12.86
CA PRO A 65 28.06 5.84 -12.68
C PRO A 65 27.62 6.67 -11.46
N ASN A 66 26.34 6.62 -11.09
CA ASN A 66 25.81 7.37 -9.94
C ASN A 66 26.35 6.83 -8.62
N PHE A 67 26.36 5.50 -8.45
CA PHE A 67 26.92 4.85 -7.27
C PHE A 67 28.40 5.18 -7.12
N GLU A 68 29.18 4.98 -8.19
CA GLU A 68 30.61 5.23 -8.18
C GLU A 68 30.95 6.71 -7.90
N TRP A 69 30.18 7.65 -8.47
CA TRP A 69 30.37 9.07 -8.21
C TRP A 69 30.16 9.42 -6.74
N ALA A 70 29.10 8.92 -6.10
CA ALA A 70 28.88 9.13 -4.68
C ALA A 70 30.02 8.55 -3.83
N ARG A 71 30.43 7.30 -4.12
CA ARG A 71 31.51 6.60 -3.42
C ARG A 71 32.83 7.36 -3.51
N GLU A 72 33.19 7.83 -4.70
CA GLU A 72 34.39 8.63 -4.92
C GLU A 72 34.39 9.91 -4.07
N ASN A 73 33.28 10.65 -4.07
CA ASN A 73 33.16 11.87 -3.28
C ASN A 73 33.28 11.60 -1.78
N ILE A 74 32.65 10.52 -1.27
CA ILE A 74 32.72 10.12 0.14
C ILE A 74 34.13 9.70 0.53
N ASN A 75 34.78 8.84 -0.27
CA ASN A 75 36.13 8.39 0.02
C ASN A 75 37.15 9.54 -0.07
N ALA A 76 36.98 10.46 -1.03
CA ALA A 76 37.79 11.68 -1.11
C ALA A 76 37.59 12.63 0.09
N ALA A 77 36.44 12.56 0.76
CA ALA A 77 36.17 13.27 2.02
C ALA A 77 36.74 12.55 3.27
N GLY A 78 37.49 11.46 3.08
CA GLY A 78 38.14 10.68 4.14
C GLY A 78 37.35 9.44 4.58
N GLY A 79 36.35 9.01 3.80
CA GLY A 79 35.53 7.83 4.08
C GLY A 79 34.59 8.03 5.27
N VAL A 80 34.07 6.92 5.80
CA VAL A 80 33.13 6.89 6.94
C VAL A 80 33.67 6.02 8.05
N ALA A 81 33.54 6.47 9.30
CA ALA A 81 34.10 5.80 10.48
C ALA A 81 35.60 5.45 10.35
N GLY A 82 36.36 6.27 9.61
CA GLY A 82 37.79 6.06 9.34
C GLY A 82 38.11 4.96 8.33
N ARG A 83 37.12 4.51 7.53
CA ARG A 83 37.22 3.46 6.53
C ARG A 83 36.70 3.95 5.18
N GLU A 84 37.29 3.47 4.09
CA GLU A 84 36.69 3.66 2.76
C GLU A 84 35.43 2.81 2.61
N ILE A 85 34.53 3.23 1.71
CA ILE A 85 33.42 2.40 1.23
C ILE A 85 33.84 1.73 -0.08
N ALA A 86 33.49 0.45 -0.21
CA ALA A 86 33.65 -0.35 -1.42
C ALA A 86 32.32 -1.01 -1.80
N PHE A 87 32.14 -1.26 -3.10
CA PHE A 87 30.95 -1.94 -3.63
C PHE A 87 31.30 -3.31 -4.17
N ASP A 88 30.39 -4.25 -3.91
CA ASP A 88 30.36 -5.55 -4.57
C ASP A 88 29.11 -5.64 -5.41
N TYR A 89 29.29 -5.69 -6.72
CA TYR A 89 28.18 -5.80 -7.67
C TYR A 89 27.72 -7.24 -7.75
N VAL A 90 26.46 -7.46 -7.40
CA VAL A 90 25.83 -8.78 -7.40
C VAL A 90 24.71 -8.74 -8.42
N ASP A 91 24.89 -9.46 -9.53
CA ASP A 91 23.83 -9.62 -10.51
C ASP A 91 22.64 -10.34 -9.86
N PRO A 92 21.42 -9.75 -9.88
CA PRO A 92 20.24 -10.40 -9.37
C PRO A 92 19.80 -11.62 -10.18
N ASP A 93 20.15 -11.73 -11.46
CA ASP A 93 19.63 -12.77 -12.37
C ASP A 93 18.09 -12.83 -12.30
N ILE A 94 17.46 -11.66 -12.48
CA ILE A 94 16.00 -11.45 -12.40
C ILE A 94 15.18 -12.36 -13.32
N MET A 95 15.83 -12.99 -14.30
CA MET A 95 15.20 -13.96 -15.22
C MET A 95 15.02 -15.34 -14.59
N ASN A 96 15.69 -15.62 -13.46
CA ASN A 96 15.64 -16.87 -12.73
C ASN A 96 15.22 -16.61 -11.28
N VAL A 97 13.91 -16.73 -11.01
CA VAL A 97 13.33 -16.41 -9.69
C VAL A 97 13.99 -17.19 -8.55
N ASP A 98 14.22 -18.49 -8.71
CA ASP A 98 14.88 -19.31 -7.66
C ASP A 98 16.30 -18.82 -7.37
N GLY A 99 17.05 -18.47 -8.43
CA GLY A 99 18.40 -17.91 -8.32
C GLY A 99 18.41 -16.53 -7.65
N PHE A 100 17.44 -15.68 -8.01
CA PHE A 100 17.24 -14.36 -7.43
C PHE A 100 16.94 -14.44 -5.93
N LEU A 101 15.99 -15.29 -5.53
CA LEU A 101 15.61 -15.49 -4.13
C LEU A 101 16.78 -16.05 -3.31
N ALA A 102 17.49 -17.06 -3.82
CA ALA A 102 18.64 -17.66 -3.12
C ALA A 102 19.78 -16.65 -2.91
N ARG A 103 20.04 -15.77 -3.89
CA ARG A 103 21.04 -14.69 -3.75
C ARG A 103 20.60 -13.66 -2.72
N ALA A 104 19.33 -13.27 -2.75
CA ALA A 104 18.78 -12.33 -1.78
C ALA A 104 18.84 -12.86 -0.35
N GLU A 105 18.48 -14.13 -0.13
CA GLU A 105 18.60 -14.79 1.18
C GLU A 105 20.05 -14.87 1.64
N ALA A 106 20.98 -15.22 0.75
CA ALA A 106 22.41 -15.23 1.07
C ALA A 106 22.91 -13.83 1.46
N LEU A 107 22.54 -12.80 0.71
CA LEU A 107 22.88 -11.41 1.00
C LEU A 107 22.29 -10.92 2.31
N ALA A 108 21.05 -11.30 2.64
CA ALA A 108 20.41 -10.93 3.90
C ALA A 108 21.21 -11.45 5.12
N ASN A 109 21.83 -12.62 4.99
CA ASN A 109 22.50 -13.33 6.09
C ASN A 109 24.03 -13.23 6.10
N ASP A 110 24.67 -12.70 5.06
CA ASP A 110 26.14 -12.56 5.04
C ASP A 110 26.64 -11.49 6.01
N GLU A 111 27.81 -11.70 6.62
CA GLU A 111 28.48 -10.73 7.51
C GLU A 111 29.46 -9.81 6.78
N GLU A 112 29.68 -10.03 5.47
CA GLU A 112 30.69 -9.33 4.66
C GLU A 112 30.21 -7.93 4.28
N HIS A 113 28.93 -7.79 3.91
CA HIS A 113 28.32 -6.53 3.50
C HIS A 113 27.55 -5.92 4.67
N VAL A 114 27.74 -4.63 4.91
CA VAL A 114 27.05 -3.92 6.00
C VAL A 114 25.61 -3.52 5.66
N ALA A 115 25.29 -3.47 4.36
CA ALA A 115 23.99 -3.13 3.79
C ALA A 115 23.90 -3.61 2.33
N VAL A 116 22.70 -3.55 1.77
CA VAL A 116 22.42 -3.83 0.35
C VAL A 116 21.70 -2.64 -0.29
N ILE A 117 22.02 -2.33 -1.54
CA ILE A 117 21.24 -1.43 -2.40
C ILE A 117 20.63 -2.26 -3.52
N GLY A 118 19.32 -2.14 -3.75
CA GLY A 118 18.52 -2.98 -4.66
C GLY A 118 17.38 -3.71 -3.93
N PRO A 119 16.75 -4.73 -4.52
CA PRO A 119 16.76 -5.09 -5.95
C PRO A 119 16.06 -4.04 -6.83
N PRO A 120 16.06 -4.19 -8.16
CA PRO A 120 15.30 -3.29 -9.03
C PRO A 120 13.79 -3.54 -8.95
N GLY A 121 13.03 -2.45 -8.97
CA GLY A 121 11.58 -2.44 -9.11
C GLY A 121 10.81 -2.94 -7.89
N SER A 122 9.52 -2.62 -7.85
CA SER A 122 8.62 -3.04 -6.78
C SER A 122 8.43 -4.56 -6.75
N SER A 123 8.37 -5.22 -7.90
CA SER A 123 8.26 -6.69 -8.00
C SER A 123 9.48 -7.41 -7.43
N GLY A 124 10.69 -6.88 -7.65
CA GLY A 124 11.90 -7.45 -7.07
C GLY A 124 11.89 -7.32 -5.55
N LEU A 125 11.59 -6.12 -5.06
CA LEU A 125 11.61 -5.83 -3.63
C LEU A 125 10.55 -6.62 -2.86
N SER A 126 9.34 -6.78 -3.41
CA SER A 126 8.25 -7.54 -2.75
C SER A 126 8.58 -9.01 -2.54
N LEU A 127 9.35 -9.60 -3.45
CA LEU A 127 9.78 -11.00 -3.35
C LEU A 127 10.86 -11.23 -2.27
N VAL A 128 11.67 -10.23 -1.94
CA VAL A 128 12.86 -10.42 -1.09
C VAL A 128 12.82 -9.68 0.25
N ALA A 129 11.91 -8.72 0.43
CA ALA A 129 11.88 -7.85 1.60
C ALA A 129 11.84 -8.62 2.93
N ASN A 130 11.09 -9.73 3.00
CA ASN A 130 10.99 -10.54 4.22
C ASN A 130 12.34 -11.13 4.66
N TYR A 131 13.23 -11.56 3.74
CA TYR A 131 14.57 -12.03 4.12
C TYR A 131 15.38 -10.97 4.87
N PHE A 132 15.32 -9.72 4.40
CA PHE A 132 16.02 -8.60 5.02
C PHE A 132 15.35 -8.12 6.31
N LEU A 133 14.02 -8.22 6.38
CA LEU A 133 13.24 -7.94 7.58
C LEU A 133 13.64 -8.89 8.72
N GLU A 134 13.65 -10.19 8.46
CA GLU A 134 14.04 -11.22 9.42
C GLU A 134 15.49 -11.07 9.87
N ALA A 135 16.41 -10.89 8.91
CA ALA A 135 17.83 -10.73 9.18
C ALA A 135 18.19 -9.38 9.85
N ASN A 136 17.27 -8.41 9.85
CA ASN A 136 17.52 -7.02 10.28
C ASN A 136 18.70 -6.36 9.56
N LYS A 137 18.93 -6.73 8.29
CA LYS A 137 19.98 -6.16 7.45
C LYS A 137 19.38 -5.06 6.55
N PRO A 138 19.92 -3.82 6.57
CA PRO A 138 19.39 -2.74 5.74
C PRO A 138 19.46 -3.06 4.25
N ILE A 139 18.34 -2.79 3.58
CA ILE A 139 18.22 -2.80 2.12
C ILE A 139 17.59 -1.49 1.66
N VAL A 140 18.21 -0.84 0.67
CA VAL A 140 17.74 0.42 0.10
C VAL A 140 17.41 0.24 -1.37
N SER A 141 16.14 0.30 -1.75
CA SER A 141 15.72 0.28 -3.15
C SER A 141 15.73 1.69 -3.74
N THR A 142 16.16 1.80 -5.00
CA THR A 142 16.26 3.08 -5.72
C THR A 142 15.19 3.26 -6.79
N THR A 143 14.40 2.21 -7.06
CA THR A 143 13.45 2.17 -8.19
C THR A 143 12.05 1.69 -7.81
N SER A 144 11.86 1.07 -6.64
CA SER A 144 10.52 0.74 -6.15
C SER A 144 9.76 1.96 -5.64
N THR A 145 8.47 2.03 -5.95
CA THR A 145 7.54 3.11 -5.60
C THR A 145 6.14 2.63 -5.17
N SER A 146 5.89 1.31 -5.18
CA SER A 146 4.59 0.73 -4.84
C SER A 146 4.14 1.06 -3.40
N ASP A 147 2.86 1.41 -3.23
CA ASP A 147 2.26 1.66 -1.92
C ASP A 147 2.04 0.38 -1.10
N ASP A 148 1.80 -0.78 -1.74
CA ASP A 148 1.70 -2.07 -1.07
C ASP A 148 2.94 -2.33 -0.19
N LEU A 149 4.11 -2.00 -0.73
CA LEU A 149 5.38 -2.13 -0.02
C LEU A 149 5.50 -1.13 1.13
N LEU A 150 5.09 0.13 0.92
CA LEU A 150 5.08 1.14 1.99
C LEU A 150 4.16 0.71 3.14
N ARG A 151 2.97 0.20 2.83
CA ARG A 151 2.00 -0.29 3.82
C ARG A 151 2.48 -1.54 4.54
N ALA A 152 3.14 -2.46 3.83
CA ALA A 152 3.63 -3.71 4.41
C ALA A 152 4.90 -3.53 5.26
N TYR A 153 5.81 -2.64 4.86
CA TYR A 153 7.15 -2.54 5.46
C TYR A 153 7.48 -1.18 6.09
N GLY A 154 6.62 -0.17 5.92
CA GLY A 154 6.72 1.11 6.61
C GLY A 154 6.79 0.93 8.13
N GLY A 155 7.79 1.54 8.74
CA GLY A 155 8.04 1.53 10.18
C GLY A 155 8.83 0.31 10.65
N ARG A 156 9.05 -0.68 9.80
CA ARG A 156 9.59 -2.00 10.20
C ARG A 156 11.11 -2.06 10.30
N GLY A 157 11.81 -1.08 9.74
CA GLY A 157 13.21 -0.79 10.10
C GLY A 157 14.24 -1.05 9.00
N PRO A 158 14.36 -2.25 8.41
CA PRO A 158 15.46 -2.54 7.48
C PRO A 158 15.16 -2.20 6.01
N ILE A 159 13.89 -2.01 5.63
CA ILE A 159 13.49 -1.74 4.25
C ILE A 159 13.35 -0.24 4.02
N TRP A 160 14.12 0.31 3.08
CA TRP A 160 14.13 1.74 2.75
C TRP A 160 14.09 1.96 1.24
N ARG A 161 13.61 3.13 0.82
CA ARG A 161 13.54 3.56 -0.59
C ARG A 161 13.95 5.03 -0.70
N THR A 162 14.79 5.35 -1.67
CA THR A 162 15.15 6.75 -2.00
C THR A 162 14.22 7.36 -3.05
N ARG A 163 12.95 6.98 -2.97
CA ARG A 163 11.85 7.40 -3.83
C ARG A 163 10.63 7.66 -2.94
N GLU A 164 9.76 8.56 -3.39
CA GLU A 164 8.42 8.71 -2.85
C GLU A 164 7.49 7.64 -3.45
N SER A 165 6.43 7.30 -2.73
CA SER A 165 5.39 6.37 -3.19
C SER A 165 4.61 6.91 -4.40
N ASP A 166 4.15 6.02 -5.28
CA ASP A 166 3.29 6.37 -6.43
C ASP A 166 1.94 6.97 -6.02
N ILE A 167 1.59 6.97 -4.74
CA ILE A 167 0.44 7.72 -4.20
C ILE A 167 0.56 9.20 -4.60
N ALA A 168 1.74 9.81 -4.39
CA ALA A 168 1.96 11.22 -4.68
C ALA A 168 1.97 11.51 -6.19
N GLN A 169 2.50 10.57 -7.00
CA GLN A 169 2.40 10.70 -8.45
C GLN A 169 0.94 10.59 -8.93
N THR A 170 0.14 9.70 -8.34
CA THR A 170 -1.28 9.57 -8.67
C THR A 170 -2.03 10.88 -8.42
N GLU A 171 -1.75 11.54 -7.30
CA GLU A 171 -2.27 12.87 -7.00
C GLU A 171 -1.80 13.91 -8.03
N LEU A 172 -0.51 13.91 -8.39
CA LEU A 172 0.05 14.80 -9.42
C LEU A 172 -0.68 14.66 -10.76
N LEU A 173 -1.01 13.45 -11.20
CA LEU A 173 -1.75 13.22 -12.44
C LEU A 173 -3.12 13.90 -12.40
N VAL A 174 -3.91 13.64 -11.37
CA VAL A 174 -5.26 14.21 -11.22
C VAL A 174 -5.20 15.74 -11.09
N ARG A 175 -4.24 16.25 -10.31
CA ARG A 175 -4.00 17.69 -10.14
C ARG A 175 -3.60 18.35 -11.45
N PHE A 176 -2.79 17.67 -12.27
CA PHE A 176 -2.46 18.14 -13.61
C PHE A 176 -3.71 18.24 -14.49
N ALA A 177 -4.62 17.27 -14.42
CA ALA A 177 -5.91 17.37 -15.11
C ALA A 177 -6.75 18.55 -14.64
N GLN A 178 -6.82 18.78 -13.32
CA GLN A 178 -7.53 19.91 -12.71
C GLN A 178 -6.97 21.26 -13.17
N GLN A 179 -5.64 21.42 -13.16
CA GLN A 179 -4.94 22.63 -13.61
C GLN A 179 -5.17 22.92 -15.11
N ASN A 180 -5.29 21.86 -15.91
CA ASN A 180 -5.62 21.94 -17.33
C ASN A 180 -7.13 21.97 -17.61
N GLN A 181 -7.96 22.12 -16.56
CA GLN A 181 -9.41 22.28 -16.60
C GLN A 181 -10.17 21.12 -17.26
N ALA A 182 -9.59 19.91 -17.28
CA ALA A 182 -10.28 18.77 -17.86
C ALA A 182 -11.57 18.45 -17.12
N LYS A 183 -12.56 17.98 -17.89
CA LYS A 183 -13.89 17.62 -17.39
C LYS A 183 -14.13 16.14 -17.32
N ARG A 184 -13.32 15.34 -18.00
CA ARG A 184 -13.38 13.88 -17.96
C ARG A 184 -11.99 13.30 -18.05
N VAL A 185 -11.70 12.40 -17.11
CA VAL A 185 -10.40 11.73 -16.99
C VAL A 185 -10.59 10.24 -17.05
N THR A 186 -9.59 9.54 -17.58
CA THR A 186 -9.56 8.07 -17.57
C THR A 186 -8.17 7.62 -17.22
N LEU A 187 -8.07 6.64 -16.34
CA LEU A 187 -6.85 5.91 -16.06
C LEU A 187 -6.87 4.58 -16.82
N LEU A 188 -5.79 4.27 -17.53
CA LEU A 188 -5.48 2.95 -18.06
C LEU A 188 -4.27 2.40 -17.30
N THR A 189 -4.46 1.35 -16.51
CA THR A 189 -3.41 0.87 -15.58
C THR A 189 -3.35 -0.65 -15.48
N SER A 190 -2.19 -1.20 -15.17
CA SER A 190 -2.04 -2.63 -14.86
C SER A 190 -2.47 -2.94 -13.43
N LEU A 191 -2.75 -4.22 -13.15
CA LEU A 191 -3.07 -4.74 -11.82
C LEU A 191 -1.90 -5.45 -11.14
N ASP A 192 -0.69 -5.34 -11.69
CA ASP A 192 0.53 -5.77 -11.01
C ASP A 192 1.03 -4.72 -10.01
N ILE A 193 2.03 -5.07 -9.21
CA ILE A 193 2.56 -4.19 -8.15
C ILE A 193 3.12 -2.85 -8.65
N SER A 194 3.36 -2.68 -9.95
CA SER A 194 3.80 -1.43 -10.57
C SER A 194 2.63 -0.51 -10.91
N GLY A 195 1.50 -1.07 -11.36
CA GLY A 195 0.29 -0.31 -11.69
C GLY A 195 -0.73 -0.19 -10.55
N TYR A 196 -0.69 -1.08 -9.56
CA TYR A 196 -1.76 -1.22 -8.57
C TYR A 196 -1.98 0.05 -7.73
N THR A 197 -0.92 0.80 -7.41
CA THR A 197 -1.05 2.07 -6.67
C THR A 197 -1.92 3.08 -7.40
N PHE A 198 -1.78 3.20 -8.72
CA PHE A 198 -2.62 4.08 -9.53
C PHE A 198 -4.07 3.61 -9.55
N PHE A 199 -4.30 2.29 -9.70
CA PHE A 199 -5.62 1.69 -9.56
C PHE A 199 -6.26 2.03 -8.21
N SER A 200 -5.48 1.96 -7.13
CA SER A 200 -5.96 2.18 -5.76
C SER A 200 -6.31 3.62 -5.43
N TRP A 201 -5.54 4.59 -5.92
CA TRP A 201 -5.62 5.97 -5.43
C TRP A 201 -6.26 6.95 -6.43
N PHE A 202 -6.42 6.58 -7.70
CA PHE A 202 -6.86 7.51 -8.73
C PHE A 202 -8.29 8.01 -8.51
N GLY A 203 -9.24 7.11 -8.22
CA GLY A 203 -10.63 7.50 -7.93
C GLY A 203 -10.72 8.44 -6.73
N PHE A 204 -10.01 8.11 -5.66
CA PHE A 204 -9.97 8.90 -4.43
C PHE A 204 -9.46 10.34 -4.67
N PHE A 205 -8.31 10.49 -5.33
CA PHE A 205 -7.79 11.81 -5.64
C PHE A 205 -8.66 12.58 -6.64
N ALA A 206 -9.29 11.90 -7.60
CA ALA A 206 -10.24 12.53 -8.51
C ALA A 206 -11.40 13.17 -7.74
N GLN A 207 -11.98 12.45 -6.79
CA GLN A 207 -13.06 12.95 -5.94
C GLN A 207 -12.60 14.11 -5.05
N GLU A 208 -11.47 13.97 -4.34
CA GLU A 208 -10.91 15.03 -3.47
C GLU A 208 -10.55 16.31 -4.25
N LEU A 209 -10.16 16.17 -5.52
CA LEU A 209 -9.86 17.29 -6.41
C LEU A 209 -11.07 17.78 -7.22
N GLY A 210 -12.27 17.29 -6.89
CA GLY A 210 -13.55 17.83 -7.35
C GLY A 210 -13.99 17.37 -8.74
N PHE A 211 -13.48 16.22 -9.23
CA PHE A 211 -14.06 15.56 -10.40
C PHE A 211 -15.37 14.87 -10.00
N PRO A 212 -16.48 15.08 -10.75
CA PRO A 212 -17.69 14.31 -10.56
C PRO A 212 -17.48 12.81 -10.80
N GLU A 213 -18.17 11.94 -10.07
CA GLU A 213 -18.05 10.49 -10.21
C GLU A 213 -18.28 9.99 -11.65
N ASP A 214 -19.26 10.56 -12.38
CA ASP A 214 -19.54 10.20 -13.78
C ASP A 214 -18.47 10.66 -14.80
N ALA A 215 -17.51 11.48 -14.34
CA ALA A 215 -16.38 11.96 -15.12
C ALA A 215 -15.08 11.17 -14.89
N VAL A 216 -15.08 10.20 -13.97
CA VAL A 216 -13.90 9.41 -13.59
C VAL A 216 -14.07 7.98 -14.08
N ASN A 217 -13.08 7.47 -14.80
CA ASN A 217 -13.09 6.10 -15.30
C ASN A 217 -11.73 5.45 -15.05
N ILE A 218 -11.75 4.16 -14.73
CA ILE A 218 -10.56 3.33 -14.57
C ILE A 218 -10.75 2.11 -15.47
N VAL A 219 -9.78 1.87 -16.34
CA VAL A 219 -9.70 0.69 -17.20
C VAL A 219 -8.42 -0.05 -16.85
N THR A 220 -8.55 -1.35 -16.61
CA THR A 220 -7.42 -2.19 -16.22
C THR A 220 -6.90 -2.99 -17.40
N ILE A 221 -5.58 -3.06 -17.51
CA ILE A 221 -4.91 -3.99 -18.41
C ILE A 221 -4.74 -5.30 -17.66
N ASP A 222 -5.32 -6.34 -18.23
CA ASP A 222 -5.52 -7.63 -17.58
C ASP A 222 -5.16 -8.78 -18.52
N SER A 223 -5.07 -10.00 -17.98
CA SER A 223 -4.69 -11.19 -18.73
C SER A 223 -5.86 -11.78 -19.56
N MET A 224 -7.09 -11.34 -19.31
CA MET A 224 -8.33 -11.80 -19.93
C MET A 224 -8.56 -11.25 -21.35
N GLY A 225 -7.80 -10.25 -21.80
CA GLY A 225 -7.95 -9.68 -23.14
C GLY A 225 -6.66 -9.10 -23.75
N PRO A 226 -6.63 -8.90 -25.08
CA PRO A 226 -5.51 -8.23 -25.73
C PRO A 226 -5.49 -6.75 -25.31
N CYS A 227 -4.30 -6.19 -25.10
CA CYS A 227 -4.15 -4.83 -24.58
C CYS A 227 -4.77 -3.77 -25.52
N GLU A 228 -4.80 -4.01 -26.84
CA GLU A 228 -5.48 -3.17 -27.83
C GLU A 228 -6.96 -2.93 -27.46
N ASN A 229 -7.64 -3.96 -26.93
CA ASN A 229 -9.04 -3.85 -26.54
C ASN A 229 -9.22 -2.93 -25.33
N LYS A 230 -8.30 -2.98 -24.37
CA LYS A 230 -8.32 -2.12 -23.18
C LYS A 230 -8.03 -0.66 -23.54
N VAL A 231 -7.16 -0.42 -24.52
CA VAL A 231 -6.97 0.93 -25.07
C VAL A 231 -8.25 1.44 -25.75
N MET A 232 -8.93 0.59 -26.53
CA MET A 232 -10.22 0.96 -27.14
C MET A 232 -11.30 1.25 -26.09
N GLU A 233 -11.36 0.44 -25.03
CA GLU A 233 -12.26 0.63 -23.89
C GLU A 233 -12.00 1.97 -23.19
N ALA A 234 -10.74 2.28 -22.87
CA ALA A 234 -10.35 3.54 -22.27
C ALA A 234 -10.64 4.75 -23.17
N MET A 235 -10.56 4.61 -24.48
CA MET A 235 -10.94 5.66 -25.42
C MET A 235 -12.47 5.82 -25.55
N ALA A 236 -13.24 4.75 -25.34
CA ALA A 236 -14.70 4.77 -25.44
C ALA A 236 -15.36 5.58 -24.31
N THR A 237 -14.67 5.80 -23.19
CA THR A 237 -15.11 6.72 -22.12
C THR A 237 -15.08 8.20 -22.58
N MET A 238 -14.46 8.49 -23.73
CA MET A 238 -14.26 9.82 -24.30
C MET A 238 -13.55 10.77 -23.32
N PRO A 239 -12.36 10.43 -22.83
CA PRO A 239 -11.65 11.29 -21.90
C PRO A 239 -11.16 12.57 -22.59
N GLU A 240 -10.93 13.63 -21.83
CA GLU A 240 -10.13 14.77 -22.27
C GLU A 240 -8.64 14.55 -21.97
N MET A 241 -8.35 13.81 -20.89
CA MET A 241 -7.02 13.30 -20.54
C MET A 241 -7.10 11.80 -20.22
N LEU A 242 -6.25 11.03 -20.92
CA LEU A 242 -6.00 9.62 -20.65
C LEU A 242 -4.67 9.49 -19.93
N PHE A 243 -4.72 9.05 -18.68
CA PHE A 243 -3.55 8.69 -17.89
C PHE A 243 -3.21 7.22 -18.12
N VAL A 244 -1.92 6.92 -18.23
CA VAL A 244 -1.43 5.57 -18.54
C VAL A 244 -0.36 5.16 -17.54
N ALA A 245 -0.58 4.05 -16.84
CA ALA A 245 0.33 3.46 -15.87
C ALA A 245 0.57 1.96 -16.21
N PRO A 246 1.44 1.66 -17.17
CA PRO A 246 1.68 0.28 -17.63
C PRO A 246 2.67 -0.45 -16.71
N GLY A 247 2.51 -1.75 -16.52
CA GLY A 247 3.29 -2.56 -15.60
C GLY A 247 4.60 -3.07 -16.21
N SER A 248 4.74 -2.99 -17.54
CA SER A 248 5.91 -3.50 -18.25
C SER A 248 6.21 -2.78 -19.58
N PRO A 249 7.47 -2.82 -20.07
CA PRO A 249 7.83 -2.27 -21.37
C PRO A 249 7.03 -2.87 -22.56
N PRO A 250 6.76 -4.19 -22.65
CA PRO A 250 5.91 -4.75 -23.71
C PRO A 250 4.49 -4.19 -23.70
N GLU A 251 3.92 -3.99 -22.51
CA GLU A 251 2.59 -3.43 -22.36
C GLU A 251 2.55 -1.96 -22.80
N MET A 252 3.53 -1.16 -22.38
CA MET A 252 3.72 0.20 -22.86
C MET A 252 3.80 0.26 -24.40
N GLN A 253 4.58 -0.62 -25.02
CA GLN A 253 4.68 -0.70 -26.48
C GLN A 253 3.34 -1.05 -27.14
N CYS A 254 2.57 -1.97 -26.55
CA CYS A 254 1.24 -2.29 -27.04
C CYS A 254 0.30 -1.08 -26.97
N ILE A 255 0.27 -0.37 -25.84
CA ILE A 255 -0.57 0.80 -25.65
C ILE A 255 -0.25 1.85 -26.71
N VAL A 256 1.03 2.22 -26.84
CA VAL A 256 1.46 3.27 -27.77
C VAL A 256 1.12 2.92 -29.22
N LYS A 257 1.25 1.66 -29.64
CA LYS A 257 0.86 1.19 -30.98
C LYS A 257 -0.66 1.21 -31.21
N SER A 258 -1.44 1.10 -30.15
CA SER A 258 -2.91 1.05 -30.19
C SER A 258 -3.56 2.44 -30.13
N LEU A 259 -2.81 3.47 -29.75
CA LEU A 259 -3.32 4.83 -29.68
C LEU A 259 -3.67 5.38 -31.08
N PRO A 260 -4.69 6.24 -31.19
CA PRO A 260 -5.00 6.91 -32.44
C PRO A 260 -3.79 7.67 -33.00
N PRO A 261 -3.54 7.59 -34.32
CA PRO A 261 -2.40 8.26 -34.95
C PRO A 261 -2.52 9.78 -34.82
N GLN A 262 -1.36 10.45 -34.85
CA GLN A 262 -1.29 11.90 -34.76
C GLN A 262 -2.11 12.57 -35.87
N GLY A 263 -2.86 13.63 -35.53
CA GLY A 263 -3.72 14.37 -36.45
C GLY A 263 -5.17 13.88 -36.50
N MET A 264 -5.49 12.77 -35.85
CA MET A 264 -6.87 12.43 -35.51
C MET A 264 -7.26 13.06 -34.15
N PRO A 265 -8.55 13.39 -33.94
CA PRO A 265 -9.02 13.79 -32.62
C PRO A 265 -8.71 12.69 -31.59
N ARG A 266 -7.93 13.04 -30.57
CA ARG A 266 -7.58 12.15 -29.46
C ARG A 266 -7.38 12.97 -28.17
N PRO A 267 -7.57 12.37 -26.98
CA PRO A 267 -7.26 13.02 -25.71
C PRO A 267 -5.77 13.34 -25.60
N ARG A 268 -5.41 14.15 -24.60
CA ARG A 268 -4.02 14.21 -24.15
C ARG A 268 -3.66 12.90 -23.47
N ILE A 269 -2.48 12.36 -23.79
CA ILE A 269 -2.01 11.07 -23.29
C ILE A 269 -0.84 11.32 -22.35
N VAL A 270 -1.04 11.05 -21.06
CA VAL A 270 -0.08 11.35 -20.00
C VAL A 270 0.35 10.05 -19.33
N PHE A 271 1.63 9.71 -19.40
CA PHE A 271 2.18 8.53 -18.75
C PHE A 271 2.64 8.83 -17.32
N ALA A 272 2.38 7.87 -16.42
CA ALA A 272 3.04 7.75 -15.13
C ALA A 272 4.43 7.09 -15.30
N ASP A 273 5.30 7.31 -14.32
CA ASP A 273 6.60 6.62 -14.24
C ASP A 273 6.41 5.40 -13.34
N THR A 274 5.94 4.31 -13.94
CA THR A 274 5.81 2.99 -13.30
C THR A 274 7.16 2.27 -13.21
N GLY A 275 8.26 3.03 -13.06
CA GLY A 275 9.63 2.54 -13.16
C GLY A 275 10.10 2.35 -14.60
N LEU A 276 9.49 3.07 -15.56
CA LEU A 276 9.82 3.00 -16.98
C LEU A 276 10.65 4.22 -17.40
N ASP A 277 11.71 3.97 -18.16
CA ASP A 277 12.56 5.02 -18.68
C ASP A 277 11.84 5.78 -19.81
N PRO A 278 11.70 7.12 -19.74
CA PRO A 278 11.02 7.88 -20.76
C PRO A 278 11.80 7.92 -22.10
N TYR A 279 13.08 7.55 -22.12
CA TYR A 279 13.82 7.30 -23.36
C TYR A 279 13.41 5.99 -24.03
N ASP A 280 13.10 4.93 -23.26
CA ASP A 280 12.51 3.71 -23.80
C ASP A 280 11.13 4.01 -24.41
N MET A 281 10.37 4.92 -23.80
CA MET A 281 9.11 5.43 -24.36
C MET A 281 9.34 6.17 -25.68
N GLU A 282 10.33 7.07 -25.74
CA GLU A 282 10.68 7.79 -26.97
C GLU A 282 11.00 6.81 -28.11
N GLU A 283 11.83 5.79 -27.85
CA GLU A 283 12.16 4.76 -28.83
C GLU A 283 10.93 3.93 -29.23
N ALA A 284 10.14 3.47 -28.25
CA ALA A 284 8.92 2.70 -28.46
C ALA A 284 7.84 3.47 -29.22
N SER A 285 7.82 4.79 -29.10
CA SER A 285 6.85 5.66 -29.76
C SER A 285 7.00 5.71 -31.27
N LEU A 286 8.14 5.29 -31.83
CA LEU A 286 8.44 5.32 -33.27
C LEU A 286 8.15 6.71 -33.91
N GLY A 287 8.26 7.79 -33.14
CA GLY A 287 7.95 9.15 -33.58
C GLY A 287 6.49 9.59 -33.36
N ALA A 288 5.70 8.88 -32.55
CA ALA A 288 4.38 9.31 -32.12
C ALA A 288 4.49 10.55 -31.21
N GLN A 289 4.33 11.72 -31.80
CA GLN A 289 4.39 13.00 -31.08
C GLN A 289 3.13 13.23 -30.24
N GLY A 290 3.23 14.14 -29.26
CA GLY A 290 2.09 14.51 -28.40
C GLY A 290 1.73 13.44 -27.38
N ILE A 291 2.73 12.62 -27.02
CA ILE A 291 2.77 11.84 -25.79
C ILE A 291 3.51 12.70 -24.76
N GLU A 292 2.97 12.75 -23.55
CA GLU A 292 3.56 13.44 -22.41
C GLU A 292 3.59 12.50 -21.21
N GLY A 293 4.31 12.87 -20.16
CA GLY A 293 4.36 12.06 -18.95
C GLY A 293 5.14 12.73 -17.83
N PHE A 294 5.17 12.04 -16.69
CA PHE A 294 5.90 12.47 -15.51
C PHE A 294 6.93 11.44 -15.14
N VAL A 295 8.12 11.89 -14.77
CA VAL A 295 9.19 11.03 -14.30
C VAL A 295 9.83 11.62 -13.06
N GLY A 296 10.17 10.78 -12.08
CA GLY A 296 10.93 11.25 -10.91
C GLY A 296 12.27 11.83 -11.35
N ALA A 297 12.69 12.94 -10.76
CA ALA A 297 13.82 13.72 -11.25
C ALA A 297 14.72 14.23 -10.13
N GLY A 298 15.96 14.56 -10.49
CA GLY A 298 16.92 15.16 -9.57
C GLY A 298 16.71 16.67 -9.44
N THR A 299 17.53 17.28 -8.58
CA THR A 299 17.69 18.74 -8.60
C THR A 299 18.36 19.16 -9.91
N GLU A 300 17.96 20.32 -10.47
CA GLU A 300 18.57 20.83 -11.70
C GLU A 300 20.10 20.97 -11.61
N ALA A 301 20.60 21.32 -10.42
CA ALA A 301 22.04 21.41 -10.16
C ALA A 301 22.74 20.05 -10.26
N PHE A 302 22.13 18.98 -9.76
CA PHE A 302 22.66 17.62 -9.88
C PHE A 302 22.68 17.15 -11.32
N GLU A 303 21.57 17.31 -12.04
CA GLU A 303 21.45 16.87 -13.43
C GLU A 303 22.42 17.62 -14.36
N ALA A 304 22.59 18.93 -14.16
CA ALA A 304 23.59 19.71 -14.89
C ALA A 304 25.02 19.23 -14.62
N ALA A 305 25.37 19.00 -13.36
CA ALA A 305 26.69 18.49 -12.98
C ALA A 305 26.95 17.06 -13.48
N TYR A 306 25.91 16.22 -13.52
CA TYR A 306 26.00 14.89 -14.13
C TYR A 306 26.37 15.00 -15.61
N GLY A 307 25.67 15.87 -16.37
CA GLY A 307 25.95 16.07 -17.79
C GLY A 307 27.36 16.61 -18.06
N GLU A 308 27.90 17.46 -17.18
CA GLU A 308 29.30 17.91 -17.28
C GLU A 308 30.30 16.79 -16.99
N ARG A 309 30.01 15.95 -15.99
CA ARG A 309 30.89 14.88 -15.54
C ARG A 309 30.89 13.67 -16.49
N PHE A 310 29.71 13.32 -17.01
CA PHE A 310 29.48 12.16 -17.86
C PHE A 310 28.87 12.57 -19.20
N PRO A 311 29.58 13.36 -20.04
CA PRO A 311 29.01 13.97 -21.25
C PRO A 311 28.63 12.96 -22.35
N GLN A 312 28.99 11.69 -22.18
CA GLN A 312 28.65 10.60 -23.11
C GLN A 312 27.55 9.68 -22.56
N SER A 313 27.14 9.85 -21.31
CA SER A 313 26.11 9.05 -20.65
C SER A 313 24.84 9.88 -20.49
N ARG A 314 23.69 9.23 -20.64
CA ARG A 314 22.41 9.82 -20.27
C ARG A 314 22.14 9.54 -18.80
N LEU A 315 21.58 10.52 -18.09
CA LEU A 315 21.15 10.31 -16.72
C LEU A 315 19.84 9.52 -16.72
N ALA A 316 19.90 8.29 -16.22
CA ALA A 316 18.69 7.52 -15.96
C ALA A 316 17.82 8.24 -14.91
N PRO A 317 16.48 8.22 -14.99
CA PRO A 317 15.63 8.95 -14.06
C PRO A 317 15.76 8.53 -12.59
N HIS A 318 16.13 7.27 -12.33
CA HIS A 318 16.41 6.76 -10.99
C HIS A 318 17.85 7.08 -10.51
N GLY A 319 18.71 7.62 -11.37
CA GLY A 319 20.13 7.90 -11.06
C GLY A 319 20.35 8.83 -9.86
N PRO A 320 19.57 9.91 -9.68
CA PRO A 320 19.63 10.71 -8.46
C PRO A 320 19.32 9.88 -7.19
N SER A 321 18.32 9.00 -7.24
CA SER A 321 17.96 8.12 -6.12
C SER A 321 19.06 7.09 -5.81
N GLU A 322 19.83 6.64 -6.80
CA GLU A 322 21.01 5.79 -6.61
C GLU A 322 22.12 6.51 -5.86
N TYR A 323 22.43 7.75 -6.26
CA TYR A 323 23.40 8.59 -5.57
C TYR A 323 23.01 8.80 -4.10
N ASP A 324 21.74 9.08 -3.85
CA ASP A 324 21.22 9.33 -2.50
C ASP A 324 21.17 8.08 -1.62
N ALA A 325 20.98 6.89 -2.19
CA ALA A 325 21.07 5.65 -1.42
C ALA A 325 22.46 5.47 -0.81
N VAL A 326 23.52 5.82 -1.55
CA VAL A 326 24.90 5.80 -1.04
C VAL A 326 25.11 6.87 0.03
N LEU A 327 24.61 8.09 -0.17
CA LEU A 327 24.71 9.16 0.83
C LEU A 327 24.04 8.76 2.16
N LEU A 328 22.81 8.25 2.08
CA LEU A 328 22.04 7.80 3.24
C LEU A 328 22.82 6.75 4.04
N LEU A 329 23.30 5.70 3.38
CA LEU A 329 24.05 4.64 4.02
C LEU A 329 25.40 5.13 4.57
N ALA A 330 26.13 5.97 3.83
CA ALA A 330 27.42 6.49 4.25
C ALA A 330 27.30 7.34 5.52
N TYR A 331 26.37 8.29 5.56
CA TYR A 331 26.16 9.12 6.74
C TYR A 331 25.62 8.32 7.94
N ALA A 332 24.76 7.34 7.68
CA ALA A 332 24.29 6.44 8.73
C ALA A 332 25.41 5.52 9.28
N LEU A 333 26.33 5.08 8.42
CA LEU A 333 27.53 4.32 8.82
C LEU A 333 28.49 5.17 9.65
N GLU A 334 28.65 6.45 9.34
CA GLU A 334 29.42 7.36 10.21
C GLU A 334 28.79 7.42 11.61
N LEU A 335 27.47 7.53 11.71
CA LEU A 335 26.76 7.54 13.01
C LEU A 335 26.76 6.19 13.73
N SER A 336 26.86 5.08 13.01
CA SER A 336 26.93 3.74 13.59
C SER A 336 28.35 3.29 13.93
N GLY A 337 29.37 4.09 13.58
CA GLY A 337 30.78 3.72 13.75
C GLY A 337 31.22 2.62 12.78
N GLY A 338 30.62 2.54 11.59
CA GLY A 338 30.91 1.54 10.57
C GLY A 338 30.29 0.17 10.86
N VAL A 339 29.28 0.11 11.73
CA VAL A 339 28.58 -1.13 12.09
C VAL A 339 27.27 -1.21 11.31
N GLY A 340 27.03 -2.32 10.59
CA GLY A 340 25.80 -2.59 9.84
C GLY A 340 24.60 -2.94 10.71
N TRP A 341 23.57 -3.60 10.15
CA TRP A 341 22.38 -4.12 10.86
C TRP A 341 21.65 -3.05 11.70
N LYS A 342 21.18 -3.39 12.90
CA LYS A 342 20.40 -2.50 13.79
C LYS A 342 21.10 -1.17 14.10
N PRO A 343 22.42 -1.12 14.39
CA PRO A 343 23.15 0.14 14.50
C PRO A 343 23.02 1.04 13.27
N LEU A 344 23.14 0.47 12.06
CA LEU A 344 22.98 1.20 10.82
C LEU A 344 21.54 1.69 10.63
N ILE A 345 20.53 0.86 10.89
CA ILE A 345 19.11 1.28 10.87
C ILE A 345 18.87 2.47 11.80
N SER A 346 19.43 2.44 13.02
CA SER A 346 19.34 3.56 13.95
C SER A 346 20.06 4.81 13.42
N GLY A 347 21.18 4.65 12.73
CA GLY A 347 21.87 5.72 12.01
C GLY A 347 20.98 6.34 10.93
N MET A 348 20.36 5.51 10.08
CA MET A 348 19.50 5.97 8.98
C MET A 348 18.32 6.80 9.49
N LYS A 349 17.64 6.35 10.56
CA LYS A 349 16.58 7.13 11.22
C LYS A 349 17.08 8.48 11.73
N LYS A 350 18.28 8.54 12.33
CA LYS A 350 18.86 9.81 12.80
C LYS A 350 19.24 10.76 11.67
N ILE A 351 19.59 10.23 10.48
CA ILE A 351 19.84 11.02 9.28
C ILE A 351 18.53 11.61 8.76
N ALA A 352 17.47 10.78 8.67
CA ALA A 352 16.15 11.24 8.29
C ALA A 352 15.58 12.31 9.26
N ASP A 353 15.80 12.14 10.57
CA ASP A 353 15.37 13.07 11.62
C ASP A 353 16.30 14.29 11.81
N GLY A 354 17.07 14.69 10.79
CA GLY A 354 18.03 15.79 10.87
C GLY A 354 17.40 17.10 11.36
N THR A 355 18.01 17.74 12.37
CA THR A 355 17.43 18.90 13.08
C THR A 355 18.10 20.23 12.79
N GLU A 356 19.34 20.21 12.27
CA GLU A 356 20.06 21.47 12.02
C GLU A 356 19.47 22.20 10.81
N THR A 357 19.40 23.54 10.90
CA THR A 357 18.83 24.38 9.84
C THR A 357 19.77 24.60 8.66
N ASN A 358 21.07 24.37 8.84
CA ASN A 358 22.05 24.47 7.77
C ASN A 358 22.09 23.14 7.02
N SER A 359 21.77 23.15 5.73
CA SER A 359 21.98 22.01 4.84
C SER A 359 23.26 22.22 4.04
N ASN A 360 24.12 21.19 4.02
CA ASN A 360 25.24 21.13 3.08
C ASN A 360 24.79 20.36 1.84
N GLY A 361 25.30 20.72 0.66
CA GLY A 361 24.91 20.12 -0.61
C GLY A 361 25.30 18.66 -0.80
N TRP A 362 24.81 18.07 -1.89
CA TRP A 362 25.12 16.69 -2.32
C TRP A 362 26.53 16.54 -2.93
N ASP A 363 27.19 17.66 -3.26
CA ASP A 363 28.50 17.69 -3.91
C ASP A 363 29.67 17.33 -2.97
N ALA A 364 30.88 17.22 -3.52
CA ALA A 364 32.06 16.83 -2.75
C ALA A 364 32.36 17.73 -1.53
N ALA A 365 32.09 19.05 -1.64
CA ALA A 365 32.31 19.98 -0.55
C ALA A 365 31.23 19.80 0.54
N GLY A 366 29.98 19.62 0.13
CA GLY A 366 28.87 19.38 1.01
C GLY A 366 28.98 18.05 1.75
N ILE A 367 29.39 16.98 1.08
CA ILE A 367 29.68 15.66 1.68
C ILE A 367 30.75 15.78 2.76
N LYS A 368 31.85 16.47 2.46
CA LYS A 368 32.94 16.70 3.43
C LYS A 368 32.47 17.45 4.67
N ASN A 369 31.63 18.47 4.48
CA ASN A 369 31.08 19.24 5.59
C ASN A 369 30.08 18.40 6.41
N ASN A 370 29.17 17.67 5.77
CA ASN A 370 28.21 16.78 6.44
C ASN A 370 28.94 15.75 7.32
N LEU A 371 29.96 15.07 6.79
CA LEU A 371 30.76 14.12 7.57
C LEU A 371 31.46 14.79 8.76
N ALA A 372 32.01 15.99 8.58
CA ALA A 372 32.62 16.74 9.68
C ALA A 372 31.60 17.13 10.76
N GLU A 373 30.38 17.48 10.37
CA GLU A 373 29.30 17.82 11.30
C GLU A 373 28.79 16.59 12.06
N LEU A 374 28.60 15.45 11.39
CA LEU A 374 28.23 14.18 12.02
C LEU A 374 29.30 13.74 13.04
N ARG A 375 30.59 13.87 12.71
CA ARG A 375 31.73 13.63 13.62
C ARG A 375 31.74 14.56 14.82
N ALA A 376 31.25 15.78 14.66
CA ALA A 376 31.09 16.74 15.75
C ALA A 376 29.83 16.48 16.59
N GLY A 377 29.05 15.44 16.28
CA GLY A 377 27.84 15.06 16.99
C GLY A 377 26.59 15.84 16.58
N LYS A 378 26.65 16.61 15.48
CA LYS A 378 25.48 17.31 14.92
C LYS A 378 24.64 16.37 14.05
N ARG A 379 23.44 16.82 13.68
CA ARG A 379 22.51 16.11 12.78
C ARG A 379 22.00 17.02 11.66
N PRO A 380 22.83 17.27 10.63
CA PRO A 380 22.43 18.13 9.52
C PRO A 380 21.25 17.55 8.76
N LYS A 381 20.38 18.42 8.24
CA LYS A 381 19.46 18.05 7.17
C LYS A 381 20.25 17.75 5.91
N ILE A 382 20.11 16.53 5.39
CA ILE A 382 20.89 16.09 4.23
C ILE A 382 20.22 16.55 2.95
N GLN A 383 20.94 17.35 2.17
CA GLN A 383 20.58 17.67 0.79
C GLN A 383 21.20 16.61 -0.13
N GLY A 384 20.35 15.78 -0.72
CA GLY A 384 20.69 14.79 -1.74
C GLY A 384 20.54 15.32 -3.17
N ALA A 385 20.74 14.41 -4.11
CA ALA A 385 20.55 14.60 -5.54
C ALA A 385 19.07 14.75 -5.92
N THR A 386 18.14 14.09 -5.22
CA THR A 386 16.68 14.19 -5.43
C THR A 386 16.03 15.35 -4.68
N GLY A 387 16.74 15.96 -3.72
CA GLY A 387 16.14 16.94 -2.82
C GLY A 387 16.62 16.74 -1.39
N VAL A 388 15.88 17.26 -0.41
CA VAL A 388 16.15 16.95 0.99
C VAL A 388 15.77 15.49 1.24
N LEU A 389 16.64 14.71 1.89
CA LEU A 389 16.35 13.32 2.25
C LEU A 389 15.48 13.24 3.50
N GLU A 390 14.26 13.78 3.39
CA GLU A 390 13.21 13.72 4.40
C GLU A 390 12.29 12.54 4.10
N PHE A 391 12.08 11.68 5.10
CA PHE A 391 11.32 10.44 4.96
C PHE A 391 9.97 10.56 5.66
N GLU A 392 9.00 9.77 5.19
CA GLU A 392 7.67 9.68 5.79
C GLU A 392 7.76 9.46 7.32
N PRO A 393 7.29 10.43 8.14
CA PRO A 393 7.47 10.40 9.58
C PRO A 393 6.89 9.14 10.22
N GLY A 394 7.69 8.44 11.02
CA GLY A 394 7.29 7.19 11.68
C GLY A 394 7.31 5.97 10.76
N LEU A 395 7.28 6.13 9.43
CA LEU A 395 7.40 5.04 8.47
C LEU A 395 8.86 4.79 8.09
N TYR A 396 9.70 5.82 7.93
CA TYR A 396 11.14 5.63 7.68
C TYR A 396 11.45 4.63 6.55
N MET A 397 10.69 4.70 5.47
CA MET A 397 10.84 3.83 4.31
C MET A 397 10.96 4.68 3.05
N ASP A 398 9.97 5.53 2.78
CA ASP A 398 9.94 6.38 1.58
C ASP A 398 10.33 7.81 1.87
N LEU A 399 10.78 8.52 0.83
CA LEU A 399 10.85 9.97 0.87
C LEU A 399 9.44 10.56 1.06
N ALA A 400 9.34 11.61 1.87
CA ALA A 400 8.09 12.34 2.13
C ALA A 400 7.71 13.31 1.00
N SER A 401 8.63 13.56 0.08
CA SER A 401 8.38 14.34 -1.13
C SER A 401 9.41 14.04 -2.21
N SER A 402 9.07 14.36 -3.46
CA SER A 402 9.91 14.22 -4.64
C SER A 402 9.65 15.35 -5.63
N THR A 403 10.60 15.54 -6.55
CA THR A 403 10.41 16.38 -7.73
C THR A 403 10.14 15.50 -8.94
N TYR A 404 9.07 15.80 -9.66
CA TYR A 404 8.71 15.18 -10.93
C TYR A 404 8.93 16.15 -12.09
N ALA A 405 9.64 15.69 -13.12
CA ALA A 405 9.76 16.39 -14.38
C ALA A 405 8.60 15.98 -15.31
N HIS A 406 7.90 16.96 -15.85
CA HIS A 406 6.97 16.75 -16.96
C HIS A 406 7.76 16.76 -18.26
N PHE A 407 7.58 15.72 -19.08
CA PHE A 407 8.21 15.60 -20.37
C PHE A 407 7.18 15.51 -21.48
N THR A 408 7.58 15.94 -22.68
CA THR A 408 6.81 15.77 -23.90
C THR A 408 7.69 15.15 -24.99
N ILE A 409 7.13 14.28 -25.82
CA ILE A 409 7.81 13.72 -26.99
C ILE A 409 7.43 14.58 -28.21
N GLY A 410 8.39 15.40 -28.64
CA GLY A 410 8.27 16.33 -29.76
C GLY A 410 9.08 15.90 -31.00
N PRO A 411 9.11 16.73 -32.06
CA PRO A 411 9.88 16.45 -33.27
C PRO A 411 11.41 16.35 -33.04
N SER A 412 11.89 17.00 -31.99
CA SER A 412 13.30 17.04 -31.59
C SER A 412 13.67 15.96 -30.56
N GLY A 413 12.70 15.11 -30.20
CA GLY A 413 12.83 14.07 -29.18
C GLY A 413 12.15 14.45 -27.87
N LEU A 414 12.58 13.82 -26.79
CA LEU A 414 12.11 14.10 -25.44
C LEU A 414 12.56 15.49 -24.96
N GLU A 415 11.61 16.30 -24.49
CA GLU A 415 11.84 17.62 -23.91
C GLU A 415 11.17 17.75 -22.54
N VAL A 416 11.90 18.27 -21.54
CA VAL A 416 11.35 18.61 -20.22
C VAL A 416 10.96 20.08 -20.23
N ASP A 417 9.69 20.38 -19.94
CA ASP A 417 9.16 21.75 -19.97
C ASP A 417 8.91 22.31 -18.56
N LYS A 418 8.58 21.47 -17.58
CA LYS A 418 8.19 21.88 -16.23
C LYS A 418 8.56 20.85 -15.17
N ARG A 419 8.76 21.31 -13.94
CA ARG A 419 8.93 20.48 -12.74
C ARG A 419 7.83 20.75 -11.72
N PHE A 420 7.49 19.70 -10.97
CA PHE A 420 6.48 19.71 -9.93
C PHE A 420 7.10 19.12 -8.67
N SER A 421 6.95 19.81 -7.54
CA SER A 421 7.40 19.31 -6.24
C SER A 421 6.17 18.89 -5.44
N THR A 422 6.19 17.68 -4.88
CA THR A 422 5.12 17.19 -3.99
C THR A 422 5.26 17.76 -2.57
N ASP A 423 6.35 18.48 -2.28
CA ASP A 423 6.49 19.29 -1.05
C ASP A 423 5.58 20.52 -1.01
N ASP A 424 4.94 20.87 -2.13
CA ASP A 424 4.02 21.99 -2.22
C ASP A 424 2.83 21.72 -1.27
N PRO A 425 2.53 22.62 -0.32
CA PRO A 425 1.50 22.39 0.70
C PRO A 425 0.07 22.33 0.13
N THR A 426 -0.12 22.56 -1.17
CA THR A 426 -1.39 22.32 -1.86
C THR A 426 -1.59 20.84 -2.23
N PHE A 427 -0.54 20.02 -2.18
CA PHE A 427 -0.66 18.58 -2.25
C PHE A 427 -1.23 18.02 -0.96
N LEU A 428 -2.18 17.10 -1.06
CA LEU A 428 -2.77 16.38 0.07
C LEU A 428 -1.73 15.44 0.70
N THR A 429 -0.93 14.78 -0.14
CA THR A 429 0.20 13.92 0.26
C THR A 429 1.32 14.65 0.98
N SER A 430 1.43 15.98 0.88
CA SER A 430 2.42 16.78 1.64
C SER A 430 2.26 16.67 3.17
N SER A 431 1.08 16.22 3.63
CA SER A 431 0.80 15.97 5.05
C SER A 431 1.05 14.53 5.50
N GLY A 432 1.43 13.65 4.57
CA GLY A 432 1.72 12.23 4.76
C GLY A 432 1.11 11.37 3.65
N ALA A 433 1.80 10.29 3.30
CA ALA A 433 1.42 9.41 2.19
C ALA A 433 -0.01 8.84 2.26
N PHE A 434 -0.49 8.44 3.44
CA PHE A 434 -1.81 7.82 3.60
C PHE A 434 -2.91 8.87 3.82
N VAL A 435 -3.32 9.50 2.73
CA VAL A 435 -4.33 10.56 2.73
C VAL A 435 -5.71 10.00 3.11
N LYS A 436 -6.43 10.72 3.97
CA LYS A 436 -7.80 10.42 4.40
C LYS A 436 -8.78 11.40 3.73
N PRO A 437 -10.08 11.06 3.62
CA PRO A 437 -11.09 11.96 3.09
C PRO A 437 -11.01 13.36 3.72
N GLY A 438 -10.80 14.37 2.87
CA GLY A 438 -10.85 15.78 3.24
C GLY A 438 -12.26 16.34 3.08
N LEU A 439 -13.07 15.72 2.20
CA LEU A 439 -14.50 15.95 2.14
C LEU A 439 -15.16 15.51 3.47
N GLY A 440 -16.24 16.19 3.87
CA GLY A 440 -17.00 15.78 5.06
C GLY A 440 -17.99 14.67 4.72
N PRO A 441 -18.32 13.76 5.66
CA PRO A 441 -19.35 12.75 5.43
C PRO A 441 -20.72 13.43 5.16
N PRO A 442 -21.59 12.82 4.34
CA PRO A 442 -22.91 13.38 4.05
C PRO A 442 -23.79 13.49 5.30
N ASN A 443 -24.77 14.39 5.27
CA ASN A 443 -25.80 14.43 6.31
C ASN A 443 -26.77 13.26 6.13
N VAL A 444 -26.74 12.31 7.07
CA VAL A 444 -27.47 11.04 7.01
C VAL A 444 -28.88 11.06 7.61
N ASP A 445 -29.30 12.17 8.21
CA ASP A 445 -30.55 12.29 8.97
C ASP A 445 -31.70 12.86 8.11
N GLN A 446 -31.92 12.29 6.93
CA GLN A 446 -32.88 12.81 5.93
C GLN A 446 -34.29 12.22 6.06
N SER A 447 -34.42 11.03 6.63
CA SER A 447 -35.67 10.29 6.70
C SER A 447 -36.45 10.53 7.99
N MET A 448 -37.78 10.52 7.89
CA MET A 448 -38.70 10.51 9.03
C MET A 448 -39.28 9.12 9.32
N TRP A 449 -38.87 8.10 8.57
CA TRP A 449 -39.38 6.74 8.73
C TRP A 449 -38.99 6.16 10.10
N THR A 450 -39.91 5.39 10.69
CA THR A 450 -39.68 4.68 11.95
C THR A 450 -40.33 3.30 11.89
N PRO A 451 -39.69 2.27 12.48
CA PRO A 451 -40.24 0.93 12.48
C PRO A 451 -41.55 0.86 13.28
N ALA A 452 -42.54 0.14 12.74
CA ALA A 452 -43.86 0.02 13.36
C ALA A 452 -43.89 -0.89 14.60
N LYS A 453 -42.91 -1.78 14.74
CA LYS A 453 -42.81 -2.76 15.82
C LYS A 453 -41.57 -2.53 16.68
N ALA A 454 -41.62 -3.00 17.92
CA ALA A 454 -40.42 -3.15 18.74
C ALA A 454 -39.56 -4.31 18.20
N LYS A 455 -38.25 -4.24 18.42
CA LYS A 455 -37.32 -5.31 18.02
C LYS A 455 -37.59 -6.58 18.83
N SER A 456 -37.62 -7.74 18.17
CA SER A 456 -37.74 -9.05 18.81
C SER A 456 -36.43 -9.85 18.87
N ASP A 457 -35.65 -9.77 17.79
CA ASP A 457 -34.46 -10.58 17.54
C ASP A 457 -33.62 -9.91 16.43
N THR A 458 -32.40 -10.42 16.21
CA THR A 458 -31.54 -10.08 15.07
C THR A 458 -31.18 -11.35 14.31
N TRP A 459 -31.20 -11.27 12.98
CA TRP A 459 -30.67 -12.28 12.06
C TRP A 459 -29.48 -11.71 11.29
N ALA A 460 -28.52 -12.56 10.93
CA ALA A 460 -27.36 -12.14 10.17
C ALA A 460 -27.02 -13.06 9.00
N VAL A 461 -26.53 -12.46 7.91
CA VAL A 461 -25.84 -13.16 6.81
C VAL A 461 -24.47 -12.53 6.66
N ILE A 462 -23.42 -13.35 6.79
CA ILE A 462 -22.03 -12.91 6.68
C ILE A 462 -21.38 -13.75 5.58
N ALA A 463 -20.78 -13.12 4.58
CA ALA A 463 -20.17 -13.83 3.46
C ALA A 463 -18.84 -13.21 3.04
N ALA A 464 -17.81 -14.04 2.91
CA ALA A 464 -16.64 -13.72 2.10
C ALA A 464 -16.80 -14.41 0.74
N LEU A 465 -16.85 -13.62 -0.34
CA LEU A 465 -17.15 -14.11 -1.68
C LEU A 465 -15.92 -14.45 -2.52
N SER A 466 -14.74 -14.44 -1.90
CA SER A 466 -13.46 -14.71 -2.55
C SER A 466 -12.70 -15.83 -1.83
N SER A 467 -11.87 -16.56 -2.57
CA SER A 467 -11.07 -17.68 -2.08
C SER A 467 -9.57 -17.46 -2.35
N GLY A 468 -8.73 -18.31 -1.76
CA GLY A 468 -7.28 -18.29 -1.95
C GLY A 468 -6.51 -17.43 -0.94
N TRP A 469 -5.21 -17.70 -0.84
CA TRP A 469 -4.31 -17.07 0.14
C TRP A 469 -4.18 -15.55 -0.03
N SER A 470 -4.14 -15.07 -1.27
CA SER A 470 -4.11 -13.63 -1.60
C SER A 470 -5.33 -12.88 -1.08
N ASN A 471 -6.43 -13.60 -0.79
CA ASN A 471 -7.70 -13.07 -0.30
C ASN A 471 -7.96 -13.37 1.18
N TYR A 472 -6.88 -13.61 1.94
CA TYR A 472 -6.93 -13.83 3.38
C TYR A 472 -7.81 -12.80 4.11
N ARG A 473 -7.61 -11.50 3.82
CA ARG A 473 -8.36 -10.39 4.40
C ARG A 473 -9.88 -10.51 4.28
N HIS A 474 -10.42 -10.94 3.14
CA HIS A 474 -11.88 -11.03 2.96
C HIS A 474 -12.48 -12.06 3.92
N GLN A 475 -11.80 -13.19 4.10
CA GLN A 475 -12.24 -14.26 4.98
C GLN A 475 -12.01 -13.92 6.46
N SER A 476 -10.88 -13.30 6.80
CA SER A 476 -10.62 -12.86 8.18
C SER A 476 -11.57 -11.74 8.61
N ASP A 477 -11.96 -10.83 7.70
CA ASP A 477 -12.94 -9.78 7.99
C ASP A 477 -14.33 -10.35 8.23
N ALA A 478 -14.78 -11.30 7.39
CA ALA A 478 -16.03 -12.02 7.62
C ALA A 478 -16.03 -12.75 8.98
N LEU A 479 -14.94 -13.43 9.33
CA LEU A 479 -14.78 -14.07 10.65
C LEU A 479 -14.77 -13.07 11.80
N GLN A 480 -14.18 -11.88 11.61
CA GLN A 480 -14.17 -10.82 12.61
C GLN A 480 -15.59 -10.26 12.86
N GLN A 481 -16.42 -10.11 11.81
CA GLN A 481 -17.83 -9.73 11.97
C GLN A 481 -18.64 -10.83 12.67
N TYR A 482 -18.43 -12.09 12.29
CA TYR A 482 -19.10 -13.23 12.93
C TYR A 482 -18.78 -13.27 14.43
N ARG A 483 -17.50 -13.13 14.77
CA ARG A 483 -17.04 -13.06 16.16
C ARG A 483 -17.66 -11.89 16.91
N LEU A 484 -17.74 -10.71 16.29
CA LEU A 484 -18.37 -9.53 16.88
C LEU A 484 -19.84 -9.77 17.24
N LEU A 485 -20.62 -10.41 16.38
CA LEU A 485 -22.03 -10.74 16.67
C LEU A 485 -22.16 -11.74 17.81
N ARG A 486 -21.30 -12.78 17.82
CA ARG A 486 -21.26 -13.81 18.86
C ARG A 486 -20.91 -13.24 20.23
N GLU A 487 -19.90 -12.38 20.29
CA GLU A 487 -19.48 -11.72 21.53
C GLU A 487 -20.59 -10.79 22.08
N ASN A 488 -21.47 -10.28 21.22
CA ASN A 488 -22.64 -9.48 21.58
C ASN A 488 -23.92 -10.30 21.83
N GLY A 489 -23.82 -11.64 21.81
CA GLY A 489 -24.87 -12.56 22.26
C GLY A 489 -25.81 -13.07 21.17
N ILE A 490 -25.54 -12.86 19.88
CA ILE A 490 -26.31 -13.47 18.79
C ILE A 490 -25.88 -14.93 18.64
N ASP A 491 -26.85 -15.86 18.69
CA ASP A 491 -26.61 -17.30 18.59
C ASP A 491 -26.29 -17.75 17.15
N ASP A 492 -25.59 -18.89 17.00
CA ASP A 492 -25.20 -19.44 15.68
C ASP A 492 -26.40 -19.76 14.78
N ASP A 493 -27.54 -20.08 15.38
CA ASP A 493 -28.77 -20.39 14.65
C ASP A 493 -29.39 -19.13 14.03
N HIS A 494 -28.96 -17.94 14.47
CA HIS A 494 -29.36 -16.64 13.94
C HIS A 494 -28.33 -16.03 12.97
N ILE A 495 -27.21 -16.71 12.73
CA ILE A 495 -26.16 -16.26 11.80
C ILE A 495 -26.00 -17.32 10.70
N VAL A 496 -26.01 -16.89 9.44
CA VAL A 496 -25.57 -17.72 8.31
C VAL A 496 -24.19 -17.23 7.88
N LEU A 497 -23.17 -18.07 8.06
CA LEU A 497 -21.78 -17.76 7.67
C LEU A 497 -21.38 -18.52 6.40
N ILE A 498 -20.90 -17.77 5.41
CA ILE A 498 -20.47 -18.27 4.09
C ILE A 498 -18.98 -17.94 3.93
N LEU A 499 -18.15 -18.96 3.77
CA LEU A 499 -16.69 -18.82 3.73
C LEU A 499 -16.08 -19.88 2.81
N ALA A 500 -15.04 -19.54 2.05
CA ALA A 500 -14.28 -20.56 1.30
C ALA A 500 -13.60 -21.58 2.23
N ASP A 501 -13.20 -21.14 3.43
CA ASP A 501 -12.59 -21.95 4.50
C ASP A 501 -11.24 -22.59 4.09
N ASP A 502 -10.44 -21.86 3.31
CA ASP A 502 -9.19 -22.35 2.74
C ASP A 502 -7.93 -21.67 3.29
N ILE A 503 -8.07 -20.59 4.09
CA ILE A 503 -6.94 -19.82 4.63
C ILE A 503 -6.38 -20.38 5.95
N ALA A 504 -7.22 -20.96 6.80
CA ALA A 504 -6.79 -21.50 8.10
C ALA A 504 -5.84 -22.69 7.93
N THR A 505 -6.07 -23.53 6.91
CA THR A 505 -5.27 -24.73 6.60
C THR A 505 -4.38 -24.55 5.38
N ASN A 506 -4.22 -23.32 4.88
CA ASN A 506 -3.41 -23.06 3.71
C ASN A 506 -1.93 -23.42 3.97
N PRO A 507 -1.20 -24.03 3.01
CA PRO A 507 0.22 -24.30 3.16
C PRO A 507 1.09 -23.07 3.44
N SER A 508 0.65 -21.88 3.00
CA SER A 508 1.32 -20.60 3.28
C SER A 508 1.03 -20.05 4.68
N ASN A 509 0.17 -20.70 5.47
CA ASN A 509 -0.17 -20.27 6.83
C ASN A 509 0.71 -20.97 7.87
N ASP A 510 1.76 -20.28 8.32
CA ASP A 510 2.64 -20.73 9.40
C ASP A 510 1.92 -20.87 10.76
N LYS A 511 0.72 -20.28 10.89
CA LYS A 511 -0.17 -20.44 12.05
C LYS A 511 -1.33 -21.38 11.70
N THR A 512 -1.00 -22.58 11.24
CA THR A 512 -2.00 -23.58 10.80
C THR A 512 -3.13 -23.76 11.80
N GLY A 513 -4.37 -23.67 11.31
CA GLY A 513 -5.61 -23.77 12.09
C GLY A 513 -6.02 -22.47 12.80
N GLN A 514 -5.34 -21.35 12.53
CA GLN A 514 -5.68 -20.02 13.07
C GLN A 514 -5.83 -19.01 11.92
N VAL A 515 -6.73 -18.05 12.14
CA VAL A 515 -6.87 -16.86 11.29
C VAL A 515 -6.76 -15.63 12.16
N ARG A 516 -5.95 -14.64 11.79
CA ARG A 516 -5.84 -13.35 12.46
C ARG A 516 -6.56 -12.31 11.63
N ASN A 517 -7.20 -11.33 12.27
CA ASN A 517 -7.70 -10.16 11.56
C ASN A 517 -6.82 -8.91 11.80
N GLU A 518 -5.91 -8.95 12.76
CA GLU A 518 -4.98 -7.85 13.07
C GLU A 518 -3.55 -8.40 13.14
N PRO A 519 -2.52 -7.62 12.76
CA PRO A 519 -1.13 -8.03 12.93
C PRO A 519 -0.82 -8.37 14.39
N ALA A 520 -0.20 -9.53 14.61
CA ALA A 520 0.04 -10.08 15.96
C ALA A 520 -1.25 -10.24 16.82
N GLY A 521 -2.42 -10.25 16.17
CA GLY A 521 -3.73 -10.43 16.79
C GLY A 521 -4.01 -11.87 17.23
N GLY A 522 -5.12 -12.03 17.93
CA GLY A 522 -5.63 -13.35 18.32
C GLY A 522 -6.36 -14.06 17.16
N ASP A 523 -6.60 -15.36 17.34
CA ASP A 523 -7.39 -16.16 16.42
C ASP A 523 -8.86 -15.68 16.36
N VAL A 524 -9.39 -15.51 15.16
CA VAL A 524 -10.80 -15.20 14.87
C VAL A 524 -11.55 -16.38 14.23
N TYR A 525 -10.85 -17.47 13.91
CA TYR A 525 -11.43 -18.66 13.28
C TYR A 525 -12.01 -19.66 14.29
N GLY A 526 -11.32 -19.85 15.43
CA GLY A 526 -11.69 -20.84 16.43
C GLY A 526 -13.14 -20.75 16.89
N GLY A 527 -13.92 -21.80 16.59
CA GLY A 527 -15.32 -21.93 17.03
C GLY A 527 -16.36 -21.33 16.07
N ALA A 528 -15.96 -20.85 14.90
CA ALA A 528 -16.88 -20.42 13.86
C ALA A 528 -17.71 -21.59 13.31
N VAL A 529 -19.02 -21.38 13.15
CA VAL A 529 -19.94 -22.31 12.50
C VAL A 529 -20.14 -21.85 11.05
N ILE A 530 -19.39 -22.45 10.13
CA ILE A 530 -19.48 -22.18 8.70
C ILE A 530 -20.61 -23.03 8.11
N ASP A 531 -21.59 -22.37 7.51
CA ASP A 531 -22.80 -23.03 6.99
C ASP A 531 -22.68 -23.39 5.52
N TYR A 532 -21.96 -22.58 4.75
CA TYR A 532 -21.75 -22.77 3.33
C TYR A 532 -20.31 -22.47 2.92
N GLY A 533 -19.81 -23.28 1.99
CA GLY A 533 -18.64 -22.94 1.18
C GLY A 533 -18.99 -21.90 0.12
N ILE A 534 -17.98 -21.39 -0.59
CA ILE A 534 -18.20 -20.41 -1.68
C ILE A 534 -18.66 -21.02 -3.01
N THR A 535 -18.92 -22.33 -3.06
CA THR A 535 -19.51 -23.01 -4.23
C THR A 535 -21.01 -22.72 -4.43
N ILE A 536 -21.60 -21.87 -3.59
CA ILE A 536 -22.98 -21.40 -3.76
C ILE A 536 -23.11 -20.50 -4.99
N THR A 537 -24.32 -20.36 -5.51
CA THR A 537 -24.63 -19.41 -6.59
C THR A 537 -25.11 -18.07 -6.05
N SER A 538 -25.12 -17.02 -6.89
CA SER A 538 -25.73 -15.73 -6.55
C SER A 538 -27.23 -15.88 -6.22
N ALA A 539 -27.91 -16.85 -6.86
CA ALA A 539 -29.28 -17.21 -6.55
C ALA A 539 -29.42 -17.91 -5.19
N ASP A 540 -28.45 -18.76 -4.81
CA ASP A 540 -28.42 -19.37 -3.47
C ASP A 540 -28.21 -18.31 -2.39
N LEU A 541 -27.31 -17.34 -2.59
CA LEU A 541 -27.14 -16.21 -1.66
C LEU A 541 -28.44 -15.40 -1.50
N GLN A 542 -29.14 -15.13 -2.60
CA GLN A 542 -30.47 -14.50 -2.56
C GLN A 542 -31.49 -15.36 -1.80
N ASN A 543 -31.50 -16.68 -2.00
CA ASN A 543 -32.38 -17.59 -1.27
C ASN A 543 -32.09 -17.58 0.23
N ILE A 544 -30.80 -17.55 0.62
CA ILE A 544 -30.37 -17.43 2.02
C ILE A 544 -30.89 -16.14 2.64
N LEU A 545 -30.69 -15.00 1.96
CA LEU A 545 -31.14 -13.68 2.41
C LEU A 545 -32.67 -13.56 2.52
N THR A 546 -33.41 -14.16 1.59
CA THR A 546 -34.88 -14.06 1.55
C THR A 546 -35.60 -15.15 2.35
N GLY A 547 -34.87 -16.06 2.99
CA GLY A 547 -35.45 -17.15 3.78
C GLY A 547 -36.06 -18.29 2.95
N VAL A 548 -35.62 -18.46 1.70
CA VAL A 548 -36.12 -19.49 0.79
C VAL A 548 -35.29 -20.77 0.96
N VAL A 549 -35.89 -21.78 1.57
CA VAL A 549 -35.28 -23.11 1.73
C VAL A 549 -35.32 -23.88 0.42
N THR A 550 -34.16 -24.37 -0.03
CA THR A 550 -34.04 -25.27 -1.20
C THR A 550 -33.17 -26.48 -0.86
N SER A 551 -32.94 -27.36 -1.84
CA SER A 551 -31.98 -28.47 -1.66
C SER A 551 -30.52 -28.00 -1.56
N THR A 552 -30.19 -26.84 -2.13
CA THR A 552 -28.85 -26.23 -2.07
C THR A 552 -28.72 -25.25 -0.91
N THR A 553 -29.83 -24.71 -0.40
CA THR A 553 -29.88 -23.77 0.74
C THR A 553 -30.77 -24.29 1.87
N PRO A 554 -30.41 -25.38 2.57
CA PRO A 554 -31.22 -25.93 3.67
C PRO A 554 -31.23 -25.06 4.93
N LYS A 555 -30.18 -24.24 5.17
CA LYS A 555 -30.10 -23.26 6.27
C LYS A 555 -30.21 -21.84 5.71
N VAL A 556 -31.20 -21.08 6.14
CA VAL A 556 -31.47 -19.71 5.69
C VAL A 556 -31.87 -18.85 6.88
N ILE A 557 -31.84 -17.52 6.75
CA ILE A 557 -32.39 -16.67 7.81
C ILE A 557 -33.92 -16.77 7.83
N SER A 558 -34.53 -16.64 9.01
CA SER A 558 -35.99 -16.68 9.16
C SER A 558 -36.55 -15.44 9.93
N PRO A 559 -36.25 -14.22 9.46
CA PRO A 559 -36.69 -13.00 10.14
C PRO A 559 -38.20 -12.74 9.96
N THR A 560 -38.73 -11.92 10.85
CA THR A 560 -40.11 -11.44 10.89
C THR A 560 -40.16 -9.91 10.79
N ASP A 561 -41.35 -9.33 10.79
CA ASP A 561 -41.56 -7.87 10.76
C ASP A 561 -41.17 -7.15 12.07
N SER A 562 -40.72 -7.89 13.09
CA SER A 562 -40.08 -7.36 14.31
C SER A 562 -38.58 -7.67 14.40
N SER A 563 -38.02 -8.41 13.43
CA SER A 563 -36.61 -8.82 13.42
C SER A 563 -35.72 -7.76 12.78
N ASN A 564 -34.56 -7.48 13.36
CA ASN A 564 -33.52 -6.75 12.65
C ASN A 564 -32.69 -7.72 11.78
N VAL A 565 -32.16 -7.24 10.65
CA VAL A 565 -31.30 -8.02 9.75
C VAL A 565 -29.96 -7.32 9.57
N TYR A 566 -28.87 -8.03 9.80
CA TYR A 566 -27.52 -7.56 9.53
C TYR A 566 -26.92 -8.36 8.36
N VAL A 567 -26.36 -7.68 7.37
CA VAL A 567 -25.69 -8.33 6.25
C VAL A 567 -24.29 -7.76 6.12
N TYR A 568 -23.30 -8.63 6.08
CA TYR A 568 -21.92 -8.26 5.80
C TYR A 568 -21.40 -9.06 4.62
N LEU A 569 -20.92 -8.38 3.57
CA LEU A 569 -20.32 -9.00 2.40
C LEU A 569 -18.90 -8.47 2.23
N ALA A 570 -17.92 -9.35 2.07
CA ALA A 570 -16.55 -9.00 1.72
C ALA A 570 -16.09 -9.77 0.49
N GLY A 571 -15.28 -9.15 -0.36
CA GLY A 571 -14.75 -9.80 -1.56
C GLY A 571 -14.27 -8.80 -2.60
N HIS A 572 -13.83 -9.33 -3.73
CA HIS A 572 -13.62 -8.49 -4.90
C HIS A 572 -14.94 -7.91 -5.43
N GLY A 573 -14.87 -6.77 -6.10
CA GLY A 573 -16.03 -6.11 -6.70
C GLY A 573 -15.65 -5.29 -7.93
N GLY A 574 -16.64 -5.07 -8.78
CA GLY A 574 -16.55 -4.26 -9.99
C GLY A 574 -17.88 -3.57 -10.28
N ALA A 575 -17.99 -2.98 -11.46
CA ALA A 575 -19.19 -2.23 -11.86
C ALA A 575 -20.49 -3.07 -11.85
N GLU A 576 -20.39 -4.39 -12.02
CA GLU A 576 -21.53 -5.31 -12.09
C GLU A 576 -21.89 -5.96 -10.73
N GLY A 577 -21.10 -5.70 -9.68
CA GLY A 577 -21.29 -6.29 -8.35
C GLY A 577 -20.11 -7.16 -7.92
N MET A 578 -20.40 -8.21 -7.14
CA MET A 578 -19.38 -9.08 -6.53
C MET A 578 -19.42 -10.48 -7.16
N PRO A 579 -18.38 -10.89 -7.90
CA PRO A 579 -18.27 -12.27 -8.37
C PRO A 579 -18.10 -13.24 -7.19
N LEU A 580 -18.71 -14.41 -7.30
CA LEU A 580 -18.51 -15.50 -6.35
C LEU A 580 -17.27 -16.31 -6.73
N ASP A 581 -16.49 -16.70 -5.72
CA ASP A 581 -15.26 -17.49 -5.83
C ASP A 581 -14.13 -16.80 -6.61
N ALA A 582 -14.11 -15.46 -6.63
CA ALA A 582 -13.01 -14.73 -7.24
C ALA A 582 -11.70 -14.89 -6.45
N GLN A 583 -10.63 -15.25 -7.13
CA GLN A 583 -9.28 -15.44 -6.58
C GLN A 583 -8.35 -14.25 -6.85
N THR A 584 -8.69 -13.42 -7.83
CA THR A 584 -7.90 -12.25 -8.23
C THR A 584 -8.74 -11.00 -8.37
N ALA A 585 -8.10 -9.83 -8.26
CA ALA A 585 -8.75 -8.55 -8.55
C ALA A 585 -9.25 -8.48 -10.00
N GLU A 586 -8.54 -9.12 -10.94
CA GLU A 586 -8.94 -9.22 -12.33
C GLU A 586 -10.29 -9.94 -12.50
N GLU A 587 -10.46 -11.11 -11.88
CA GLU A 587 -11.75 -11.82 -11.84
C GLU A 587 -12.84 -10.95 -11.19
N GLY A 588 -12.46 -10.25 -10.12
CA GLY A 588 -13.26 -9.24 -9.42
C GLY A 588 -13.89 -8.16 -10.31
N LEU A 589 -13.10 -7.65 -11.25
CA LEU A 589 -13.50 -6.57 -12.15
C LEU A 589 -14.18 -7.07 -13.42
N SER A 590 -14.10 -8.37 -13.69
CA SER A 590 -14.66 -8.98 -14.88
C SER A 590 -16.19 -9.08 -14.80
N SER A 591 -16.87 -9.01 -15.95
CA SER A 591 -18.29 -9.35 -16.06
C SER A 591 -18.52 -10.84 -16.31
N GLN A 592 -17.56 -11.70 -15.93
CA GLN A 592 -17.62 -13.15 -16.14
C GLN A 592 -17.94 -13.89 -14.84
N GLY A 593 -18.50 -15.10 -14.97
CA GLY A 593 -18.86 -15.93 -13.81
C GLY A 593 -20.24 -15.61 -13.23
N ASP A 594 -20.49 -16.15 -12.04
CA ASP A 594 -21.72 -15.89 -11.29
C ASP A 594 -21.50 -14.68 -10.37
N ILE A 595 -22.33 -13.65 -10.54
CA ILE A 595 -22.15 -12.35 -9.90
C ILE A 595 -23.37 -12.05 -9.03
N PHE A 596 -23.11 -11.71 -7.77
CA PHE A 596 -24.10 -11.11 -6.89
C PHE A 596 -24.19 -9.61 -7.20
N SER A 597 -25.21 -9.23 -7.98
CA SER A 597 -25.35 -7.89 -8.53
C SER A 597 -26.12 -6.92 -7.62
N PRO A 598 -26.00 -5.58 -7.85
CA PRO A 598 -26.82 -4.56 -7.21
C PRO A 598 -28.32 -4.84 -7.29
N THR A 599 -28.80 -5.18 -8.50
CA THR A 599 -30.18 -5.58 -8.76
C THR A 599 -30.61 -6.72 -7.84
N ARG A 600 -29.78 -7.77 -7.70
CA ARG A 600 -30.14 -8.95 -6.91
C ARG A 600 -30.26 -8.62 -5.42
N LEU A 601 -29.35 -7.80 -4.89
CA LEU A 601 -29.44 -7.31 -3.51
C LEU A 601 -30.73 -6.50 -3.30
N ARG A 602 -30.99 -5.55 -4.19
CA ARG A 602 -32.21 -4.71 -4.15
C ARG A 602 -33.48 -5.56 -4.20
N GLU A 603 -33.59 -6.47 -5.15
CA GLU A 603 -34.74 -7.35 -5.30
C GLU A 603 -34.96 -8.25 -4.07
N SER A 604 -33.87 -8.70 -3.44
CA SER A 604 -33.94 -9.48 -2.19
C SER A 604 -34.62 -8.68 -1.08
N PHE A 605 -34.18 -7.44 -0.84
CA PHE A 605 -34.77 -6.58 0.18
C PHE A 605 -36.19 -6.11 -0.19
N CYS A 606 -36.47 -5.86 -1.46
CA CYS A 606 -37.84 -5.56 -1.91
C CYS A 606 -38.80 -6.73 -1.69
N SER A 607 -38.35 -7.96 -1.95
CA SER A 607 -39.11 -9.16 -1.60
C SER A 607 -39.35 -9.23 -0.09
N MET A 608 -38.30 -9.06 0.71
CA MET A 608 -38.42 -9.08 2.17
C MET A 608 -39.36 -7.99 2.72
N GLN A 609 -39.33 -6.77 2.15
CA GLN A 609 -40.24 -5.69 2.51
C GLN A 609 -41.69 -6.10 2.25
N SER A 610 -41.96 -6.65 1.06
CA SER A 610 -43.31 -7.06 0.65
C SER A 610 -43.89 -8.18 1.53
N ASN A 611 -43.02 -9.01 2.09
CA ASN A 611 -43.38 -10.14 2.95
C ASN A 611 -43.33 -9.83 4.45
N GLY A 612 -42.93 -8.62 4.84
CA GLY A 612 -42.74 -8.27 6.26
C GLY A 612 -41.66 -9.11 6.93
N GLN A 613 -40.50 -9.25 6.29
CA GLN A 613 -39.37 -10.08 6.75
C GLN A 613 -38.24 -9.27 7.39
N TYR A 614 -38.48 -8.02 7.76
CA TYR A 614 -37.59 -7.27 8.64
C TYR A 614 -38.34 -6.10 9.27
N ARG A 615 -37.83 -5.67 10.42
CA ARG A 615 -38.12 -4.40 11.07
C ARG A 615 -37.16 -3.32 10.61
N ARG A 616 -35.86 -3.60 10.58
CA ARG A 616 -34.78 -2.76 10.04
C ARG A 616 -33.69 -3.67 9.46
N ALA A 617 -32.94 -3.19 8.47
CA ALA A 617 -31.77 -3.87 7.97
C ALA A 617 -30.55 -2.95 7.89
N LEU A 618 -29.37 -3.49 8.22
CA LEU A 618 -28.08 -2.85 8.01
C LEU A 618 -27.26 -3.78 7.11
N VAL A 619 -26.86 -3.27 5.96
CA VAL A 619 -25.99 -3.94 5.00
C VAL A 619 -24.64 -3.23 5.00
N VAL A 620 -23.56 -3.98 5.09
CA VAL A 620 -22.18 -3.48 5.04
C VAL A 620 -21.44 -4.26 3.96
N ILE A 621 -20.87 -3.56 2.98
CA ILE A 621 -20.18 -4.19 1.84
C ILE A 621 -18.74 -3.69 1.76
N GLU A 622 -17.80 -4.62 1.86
CA GLU A 622 -16.37 -4.44 1.67
C GLU A 622 -15.97 -4.98 0.29
N SER A 623 -15.92 -4.10 -0.71
CA SER A 623 -15.37 -4.42 -2.03
C SER A 623 -15.02 -3.17 -2.83
N CYS A 624 -14.15 -3.34 -3.83
CA CYS A 624 -13.93 -2.33 -4.86
C CYS A 624 -15.25 -1.98 -5.56
N PHE A 625 -15.47 -0.70 -5.84
CA PHE A 625 -16.67 -0.18 -6.49
C PHE A 625 -17.98 -0.47 -5.75
N SER A 626 -17.94 -0.86 -4.46
CA SER A 626 -19.09 -1.28 -3.67
C SER A 626 -20.26 -0.29 -3.65
N GLY A 627 -20.02 1.00 -3.91
CA GLY A 627 -21.07 2.01 -4.08
C GLY A 627 -22.13 1.66 -5.15
N VAL A 628 -21.83 0.79 -6.12
CA VAL A 628 -22.82 0.33 -7.12
C VAL A 628 -24.03 -0.37 -6.50
N PHE A 629 -23.88 -1.00 -5.33
CA PHE A 629 -25.00 -1.62 -4.61
C PHE A 629 -25.98 -0.58 -4.04
N GLY A 630 -25.53 0.65 -3.87
CA GLY A 630 -26.32 1.79 -3.43
C GLY A 630 -26.94 2.57 -4.58
N ASP A 631 -26.11 2.93 -5.56
CA ASP A 631 -26.44 3.85 -6.65
C ASP A 631 -27.63 3.36 -7.50
N ALA A 632 -28.68 4.19 -7.59
CA ALA A 632 -29.83 3.93 -8.44
C ALA A 632 -29.48 3.81 -9.93
N SER A 633 -28.38 4.45 -10.39
CA SER A 633 -27.91 4.36 -11.78
C SER A 633 -27.38 2.96 -12.14
N ALA A 634 -26.91 2.22 -11.13
CA ALA A 634 -26.48 0.82 -11.22
C ALA A 634 -27.59 -0.15 -10.79
N ASP A 635 -28.84 0.32 -10.67
CA ASP A 635 -29.98 -0.46 -10.18
C ASP A 635 -29.82 -0.97 -8.72
N GLY A 636 -29.01 -0.26 -7.94
CA GLY A 636 -28.79 -0.46 -6.51
C GLY A 636 -29.96 0.01 -5.64
N ILE A 637 -29.85 -0.14 -4.32
CA ILE A 637 -30.98 -0.06 -3.40
C ILE A 637 -31.74 1.27 -3.41
N GLU A 638 -31.10 2.38 -3.82
CA GLU A 638 -31.77 3.68 -3.92
C GLU A 638 -32.79 3.76 -5.07
N TYR A 639 -32.74 2.82 -6.01
CA TYR A 639 -33.78 2.65 -7.02
C TYR A 639 -35.14 2.31 -6.38
N GLY A 640 -35.15 1.58 -5.26
CA GLY A 640 -36.38 1.14 -4.61
C GLY A 640 -37.05 -0.06 -5.30
N CYS A 641 -38.33 -0.28 -4.99
CA CYS A 641 -39.06 -1.51 -5.33
C CYS A 641 -40.10 -1.33 -6.45
N GLY A 642 -40.17 -0.15 -7.06
CA GLY A 642 -41.10 0.16 -8.14
C GLY A 642 -40.56 -0.20 -9.52
N MET A 643 -41.36 0.07 -10.56
CA MET A 643 -40.90 -0.02 -11.95
C MET A 643 -40.06 1.19 -12.37
N ASN A 644 -40.13 2.27 -11.60
CA ASN A 644 -39.31 3.47 -11.77
C ASN A 644 -38.59 3.79 -10.45
N ALA A 645 -37.41 4.39 -10.57
CA ALA A 645 -36.60 4.79 -9.42
C ALA A 645 -37.39 5.69 -8.45
N GLY A 646 -37.40 5.32 -7.17
CA GLY A 646 -38.06 6.05 -6.09
C GLY A 646 -39.60 5.96 -6.07
N GLU A 647 -40.23 5.22 -6.99
CA GLU A 647 -41.69 5.07 -7.04
C GLU A 647 -42.23 4.35 -5.79
N VAL A 648 -41.56 3.27 -5.39
CA VAL A 648 -41.84 2.53 -4.15
C VAL A 648 -40.57 2.52 -3.33
N PRO A 649 -40.46 3.33 -2.27
CA PRO A 649 -39.27 3.36 -1.43
C PRO A 649 -38.95 2.00 -0.81
N LEU A 650 -37.66 1.68 -0.72
CA LEU A 650 -37.18 0.61 0.15
C LEU A 650 -36.98 1.19 1.55
N GLU A 651 -37.93 0.95 2.44
CA GLU A 651 -37.95 1.49 3.79
C GLU A 651 -37.12 0.65 4.76
N GLY A 652 -36.46 1.32 5.70
CA GLY A 652 -35.81 0.68 6.84
C GLY A 652 -34.52 -0.07 6.56
N VAL A 653 -33.98 -0.01 5.35
CA VAL A 653 -32.69 -0.61 4.96
C VAL A 653 -31.63 0.49 4.86
N THR A 654 -30.54 0.36 5.62
CA THR A 654 -29.33 1.18 5.46
C THR A 654 -28.24 0.33 4.81
N LEU A 655 -27.56 0.87 3.80
CA LEU A 655 -26.36 0.26 3.22
C LEU A 655 -25.17 1.18 3.46
N ILE A 656 -24.08 0.62 3.98
CA ILE A 656 -22.76 1.25 4.06
C ILE A 656 -21.80 0.45 3.19
N THR A 657 -21.01 1.13 2.37
CA THR A 657 -20.03 0.52 1.48
C THR A 657 -18.63 1.05 1.79
N ALA A 658 -17.62 0.24 1.52
CA ALA A 658 -16.22 0.61 1.73
C ALA A 658 -15.73 1.72 0.79
N ALA A 659 -16.31 1.80 -0.41
CA ALA A 659 -15.98 2.78 -1.43
C ALA A 659 -17.24 3.29 -2.14
N ASN A 660 -17.13 4.40 -2.89
CA ASN A 660 -18.17 4.82 -3.83
C ASN A 660 -18.16 3.95 -5.10
N ALA A 661 -18.98 4.30 -6.10
CA ALA A 661 -19.14 3.51 -7.33
C ALA A 661 -17.99 3.65 -8.34
N LYS A 662 -16.98 4.48 -8.04
CA LYS A 662 -15.84 4.82 -8.94
C LYS A 662 -14.48 4.69 -8.27
N GLU A 663 -14.47 4.23 -7.03
CA GLU A 663 -13.31 4.03 -6.19
C GLU A 663 -13.18 2.58 -5.79
N VAL A 664 -11.97 2.22 -5.39
CA VAL A 664 -11.70 0.88 -4.89
C VAL A 664 -11.66 0.89 -3.37
N SER A 665 -11.82 -0.28 -2.77
CA SER A 665 -11.38 -0.53 -1.42
C SER A 665 -10.10 -1.37 -1.48
N TYR A 666 -9.29 -1.32 -0.42
CA TYR A 666 -8.01 -2.01 -0.42
C TYR A 666 -7.58 -2.42 1.00
N ALA A 667 -6.54 -3.24 1.03
CA ALA A 667 -6.06 -3.88 2.24
C ALA A 667 -5.58 -2.89 3.31
N GLY A 668 -5.95 -3.16 4.57
CA GLY A 668 -5.63 -2.30 5.71
C GLY A 668 -4.27 -2.61 6.33
N ALA A 669 -4.09 -3.84 6.83
CA ALA A 669 -2.90 -4.22 7.59
C ALA A 669 -2.24 -5.50 7.05
N TYR A 670 -0.91 -5.51 7.02
CA TYR A 670 -0.08 -6.65 6.67
C TYR A 670 0.50 -7.28 7.94
N ASP A 671 0.37 -8.60 8.10
CA ASP A 671 1.06 -9.37 9.15
C ASP A 671 2.26 -10.09 8.50
N ASP A 672 3.46 -9.97 9.06
CA ASP A 672 4.64 -10.73 8.59
C ASP A 672 4.73 -12.11 9.22
N GLU A 673 4.11 -12.36 10.38
CA GLU A 673 4.03 -13.71 10.94
C GLU A 673 3.02 -14.59 10.18
N VAL A 674 2.16 -13.96 9.39
CA VAL A 674 1.21 -14.58 8.46
C VAL A 674 1.28 -13.73 7.19
N PRO A 675 2.27 -13.96 6.28
CA PRO A 675 2.69 -13.02 5.23
C PRO A 675 1.60 -12.73 4.21
N ALA A 676 0.61 -11.94 4.63
CA ALA A 676 -0.66 -11.69 3.99
C ALA A 676 -1.28 -10.40 4.55
N TRP A 677 -2.14 -9.80 3.73
CA TRP A 677 -3.06 -8.77 4.18
C TRP A 677 -4.13 -9.42 5.04
N VAL A 678 -4.25 -8.99 6.30
CA VAL A 678 -5.10 -9.65 7.32
C VAL A 678 -6.45 -8.97 7.54
N ASN A 679 -6.67 -7.78 6.98
CA ASN A 679 -7.95 -7.08 6.95
C ASN A 679 -8.00 -6.08 5.79
N ASP A 680 -9.20 -5.65 5.42
CA ASP A 680 -9.45 -4.49 4.57
C ASP A 680 -9.54 -3.20 5.40
N GLY A 681 -9.12 -2.09 4.80
CA GLY A 681 -8.99 -0.80 5.48
C GLY A 681 -10.31 -0.32 6.08
N PHE A 682 -11.40 -0.34 5.32
CA PHE A 682 -12.71 0.08 5.80
C PHE A 682 -13.25 -0.88 6.86
N SER A 683 -13.21 -2.19 6.62
CA SER A 683 -13.71 -3.20 7.56
C SER A 683 -13.04 -3.11 8.92
N ARG A 684 -11.72 -2.90 8.94
CA ARG A 684 -10.96 -2.61 10.16
C ARG A 684 -11.48 -1.36 10.88
N GLN A 685 -11.65 -0.25 10.17
CA GLN A 685 -12.16 0.99 10.77
C GLN A 685 -13.59 0.84 11.27
N PHE A 686 -14.46 0.14 10.52
CA PHE A 686 -15.84 -0.12 10.92
C PHE A 686 -15.88 -0.89 12.24
N VAL A 687 -15.22 -2.06 12.31
CA VAL A 687 -15.16 -2.87 13.55
C VAL A 687 -14.56 -2.10 14.71
N THR A 688 -13.48 -1.35 14.48
CA THR A 688 -12.83 -0.52 15.50
C THR A 688 -13.82 0.50 16.08
N ASN A 689 -14.56 1.20 15.23
CA ASN A 689 -15.50 2.24 15.65
C ASN A 689 -16.75 1.68 16.33
N VAL A 690 -17.23 0.52 15.89
CA VAL A 690 -18.32 -0.23 16.56
C VAL A 690 -17.90 -0.68 17.96
N SER A 691 -16.67 -1.18 18.10
CA SER A 691 -16.15 -1.76 19.35
C SER A 691 -15.91 -0.73 20.46
N ILE A 692 -15.98 0.58 20.16
CA ILE A 692 -15.86 1.65 21.16
C ILE A 692 -17.05 1.62 22.13
N SER A 693 -18.27 1.55 21.61
CA SER A 693 -19.51 1.42 22.40
C SER A 693 -20.70 1.11 21.49
N LEU A 694 -21.54 0.17 21.92
CA LEU A 694 -22.78 -0.19 21.23
C LEU A 694 -23.88 0.87 21.32
N ASP A 695 -23.75 1.85 22.23
CA ASP A 695 -24.70 2.96 22.38
C ASP A 695 -24.47 4.07 21.35
N ARG A 696 -23.35 4.03 20.61
CA ARG A 696 -23.06 5.01 19.56
C ARG A 696 -24.09 4.90 18.44
N SER A 697 -24.48 6.04 17.88
CA SER A 697 -25.41 6.04 16.76
C SER A 697 -24.75 5.48 15.49
N LEU A 698 -25.56 4.92 14.59
CA LEU A 698 -25.09 4.47 13.27
C LEU A 698 -24.48 5.62 12.46
N ALA A 699 -24.99 6.84 12.64
CA ALA A 699 -24.42 8.05 12.04
C ALA A 699 -22.99 8.33 12.53
N ASP A 700 -22.74 8.21 13.84
CA ASP A 700 -21.41 8.46 14.42
C ASP A 700 -20.41 7.37 14.01
N VAL A 701 -20.83 6.09 14.00
CA VAL A 701 -19.98 4.98 13.56
C VAL A 701 -19.59 5.15 12.09
N TYR A 702 -20.55 5.50 11.23
CA TYR A 702 -20.27 5.78 9.82
C TYR A 702 -19.33 6.97 9.65
N ALA A 703 -19.60 8.10 10.32
CA ALA A 703 -18.79 9.31 10.19
C ALA A 703 -17.33 9.08 10.61
N ASP A 704 -17.09 8.32 11.68
CA ASP A 704 -15.74 8.00 12.11
C ASP A 704 -15.06 7.00 11.16
N ALA A 705 -15.77 5.98 10.69
CA ALA A 705 -15.24 5.03 9.70
C ALA A 705 -14.85 5.74 8.40
N TYR A 706 -15.67 6.69 7.95
CA TYR A 706 -15.38 7.57 6.82
C TYR A 706 -14.10 8.38 7.04
N GLN A 707 -13.98 9.08 8.16
CA GLN A 707 -12.82 9.95 8.45
C GLN A 707 -11.52 9.18 8.73
N SER A 708 -11.61 7.89 9.05
CA SER A 708 -10.46 7.06 9.42
C SER A 708 -9.98 6.14 8.30
N THR A 709 -10.77 5.95 7.24
CA THR A 709 -10.40 5.13 6.08
C THR A 709 -9.53 5.95 5.14
N ALA A 710 -8.25 5.59 4.98
CA ALA A 710 -7.38 6.25 4.03
C ALA A 710 -7.71 5.82 2.58
N GLY A 711 -7.52 6.71 1.61
CA GLY A 711 -7.55 6.42 0.17
C GLY A 711 -8.87 5.90 -0.41
N SER A 712 -9.98 5.99 0.32
CA SER A 712 -11.30 5.61 -0.18
C SER A 712 -12.37 6.41 0.55
N HIS A 713 -13.52 6.60 -0.09
CA HIS A 713 -14.70 7.23 0.50
C HIS A 713 -15.78 6.20 0.85
N PRO A 714 -15.85 5.74 2.12
CA PRO A 714 -16.98 4.96 2.58
C PRO A 714 -18.30 5.66 2.30
N SER A 715 -19.24 4.98 1.66
CA SER A 715 -20.49 5.60 1.24
C SER A 715 -21.67 5.04 2.01
N ILE A 716 -22.71 5.85 2.21
CA ILE A 716 -23.94 5.44 2.90
C ILE A 716 -25.14 5.78 2.03
N PHE A 717 -26.03 4.80 1.86
CA PHE A 717 -27.12 4.87 0.90
C PHE A 717 -28.47 4.68 1.55
N ASN A 718 -29.51 5.11 0.83
CA ASN A 718 -30.91 5.00 1.20
C ASN A 718 -31.28 5.78 2.49
N ILE A 719 -30.51 6.82 2.81
CA ILE A 719 -30.68 7.69 3.99
C ILE A 719 -32.03 8.43 4.01
N ASN A 720 -32.71 8.53 2.87
CA ASN A 720 -34.03 9.13 2.75
C ASN A 720 -35.16 8.20 3.24
N ASN A 721 -34.92 6.89 3.34
CA ASN A 721 -35.95 5.89 3.66
C ASN A 721 -35.60 5.00 4.86
N ALA A 722 -34.39 5.10 5.41
CA ALA A 722 -33.92 4.27 6.52
C ALA A 722 -34.26 4.80 7.94
N GLY A 723 -34.93 5.96 8.03
CA GLY A 723 -35.15 6.66 9.30
C GLY A 723 -33.95 7.51 9.75
N ARG A 724 -34.06 8.12 10.94
CA ARG A 724 -33.02 8.99 11.51
C ARG A 724 -31.87 8.18 12.12
N LEU A 725 -30.76 8.05 11.39
CA LEU A 725 -29.63 7.20 11.78
C LEU A 725 -28.88 7.71 13.02
N SER A 726 -28.98 9.01 13.33
CA SER A 726 -28.46 9.57 14.60
C SER A 726 -29.19 9.06 15.84
N LEU A 727 -30.39 8.49 15.67
CA LEU A 727 -31.22 7.94 16.75
C LEU A 727 -31.19 6.41 16.82
N VAL A 728 -30.41 5.74 15.95
CA VAL A 728 -30.30 4.28 15.90
C VAL A 728 -28.95 3.90 16.49
N PRO A 729 -28.89 3.39 17.73
CA PRO A 729 -27.66 2.84 18.29
C PRO A 729 -27.19 1.66 17.46
N ILE A 730 -25.88 1.53 17.21
CA ILE A 730 -25.34 0.40 16.45
C ILE A 730 -25.64 -0.95 17.14
N GLY A 731 -25.69 -0.97 18.47
CA GLY A 731 -26.09 -2.13 19.26
C GLY A 731 -27.49 -2.64 18.92
N GLU A 732 -28.40 -1.81 18.40
CA GLU A 732 -29.71 -2.24 17.92
C GLU A 732 -29.60 -3.29 16.81
N MET A 733 -28.55 -3.21 15.99
CA MET A 733 -28.30 -4.12 14.85
C MET A 733 -27.40 -5.31 15.20
N LEU A 734 -26.66 -5.26 16.31
CA LEU A 734 -25.59 -6.22 16.63
C LEU A 734 -25.82 -7.02 17.92
N THR A 735 -26.98 -6.89 18.54
CA THR A 735 -27.40 -7.65 19.74
C THR A 735 -28.65 -8.47 19.43
N PRO A 736 -29.05 -9.44 20.29
CA PRO A 736 -30.33 -10.14 20.19
C PRO A 736 -31.51 -9.19 20.11
#